data_AF-A0A7R9KKC8-F1
#
_entry.id   AF-A0A7R9KKC8-F1
#
_cell.length_a   1.000
_cell.length_b   1.000
_cell.length_c   1.000
_cell.angle_alpha   90.00
_cell.angle_beta   90.00
_cell.angle_gamma   90.00
#
_symmetry.space_group_name_H-M   'P 1'
#
loop_
_entity.id
_entity.type
_entity.pdbx_description
1 polymer ?
#
loop_
_entity_poly.entity_id
_entity_poly.type
_entity_poly.pdbx_seq_one_letter_code
_entity_poly.pdbx_strand_id
1 'polypeptide(L)'
;MKKMATLSLSSLLLLMSYIMIDRQKGYERIGSREEWHSSYDYVIVGAGSAGSVVAHRLSAIESNTVLVLESGAEETIVSTMPSMSDTLKETQMDWNYTIVAQNYSCFGLNNRTMKWPRGRALGGTSAINRMVHLRGNPKDFDGWEELGAKGWQWSQVLPHFLRSENETDPTLAGNGYHSTGGPLTVSTPPEVDVMTKQWVIASNASGYEIIDMNGSKRRGTGITQRTVRDGSRQSSSDAFLAPIYKRKNLHILTNTLVTRILFDRNKRAVGVEFLRNGHKRRVKVKKEVIVSAGVVNSPQLLMLSGIGPKSHLESLKIKPIVDLPVGDNLHDHPRAYGVHFLTNATFTDKSLTIESLREYLMEGKGALTRSEYSTTLFQSSFVNETDWPDIQMGFMQSSPAASRGSGRATGIRDEIWDQFYKPYTNRSQFSISVILLRPKSRGTLRLRSSDPFDKPLLNPNYYAEEDDVSTIAEGMAEAYHIARSPTLKPYGVEPYESLVNGCESYHNSNFSHPPHEYLKCVARTLTSSAAHIVGTCKMGATDDPTAVVDPELRVRGVANVRVIDASVMPRVVSANTNAATVMIGEYGAQLIIDSIIKCLQSNSNDSPIVFPDDDNDRPTNKRQPDSNAVQCKQIDCHSPSVCFLHIDEANVGQCVRTDGSKGVCCEPDIKITGKDFELEIRIPKDIQTRRLGPPKDSSAVTLNDINTAQKVAIVFMQNQDKLEIKLRKGDLLAKRGSGEFAHQNFFGANPRAVQLSREAMIALQTAKELSKEKGFNVEQSRRRLSGIDLRSTRMNGFCPQEPECISTKYRSSDGTCNNRKHRLWGKSMITFNRLLEASYSDGINDPRVSVDGSPLPSARDVSLLLAPDRNRPNNRYTLMVMQLGQFIDHDLTHTASTRTNDNLPLRCCGEEFRANPQLVHPSCFPISVAINDPFYEKFGQKCMNFIRSAPAIRPDCQMGPREQLNQLTAYLDASNIYGSTEDRVRSLRSGRRGRLRVSIVNKRQFLPFDSNGTNFCGIPREERLQCFVAGDSRVNEQ
;
A
#
# COMPACT_ATOMS: atom_id res chain seq x y z
N MET A 1 16.75 6.38 23.62
CA MET A 1 16.40 5.37 24.64
C MET A 1 17.59 4.43 24.80
N LYS A 2 18.34 4.49 25.90
CA LYS A 2 19.58 3.71 26.13
C LYS A 2 19.68 3.10 27.53
N LYS A 3 18.53 2.77 28.14
CA LYS A 3 18.44 2.02 29.41
C LYS A 3 17.19 1.15 29.41
N MET A 4 17.22 0.03 28.69
CA MET A 4 16.45 -1.14 29.15
C MET A 4 17.35 -1.87 30.15
N ALA A 5 16.80 -2.21 31.31
CA ALA A 5 17.47 -3.03 32.30
C ALA A 5 18.00 -4.30 31.63
N THR A 6 19.25 -4.66 31.92
CA THR A 6 19.85 -5.92 31.50
C THR A 6 19.02 -7.07 32.08
N LEU A 7 18.13 -7.63 31.27
CA LEU A 7 17.52 -8.93 31.53
C LEU A 7 18.66 -9.94 31.71
N SER A 8 18.57 -10.83 32.71
CA SER A 8 19.49 -11.97 32.78
C SER A 8 19.39 -12.77 31.48
N LEU A 9 20.48 -13.42 31.07
CA LEU A 9 20.49 -14.27 29.86
C LEU A 9 19.34 -15.30 29.88
N SER A 10 19.05 -15.86 31.06
CA SER A 10 17.91 -16.75 31.29
C SER A 10 16.55 -16.10 31.04
N SER A 11 16.34 -14.85 31.51
CA SER A 11 15.08 -14.12 31.30
C SER A 11 14.91 -13.73 29.83
N LEU A 12 16.00 -13.36 29.14
CA LEU A 12 15.99 -13.06 27.72
C LEU A 12 15.66 -14.30 26.88
N LEU A 13 16.29 -15.45 27.18
CA LEU A 13 16.01 -16.72 26.50
C LEU A 13 14.56 -17.19 26.73
N LEU A 14 14.01 -17.03 27.94
CA LEU A 14 12.61 -17.34 28.24
C LEU A 14 11.66 -16.43 27.45
N LEU A 15 11.93 -15.13 27.40
CA LEU A 15 11.13 -14.17 26.65
C LEU A 15 11.15 -14.46 25.14
N MET A 16 12.33 -14.72 24.58
CA MET A 16 12.46 -15.08 23.17
C MET A 16 11.75 -16.41 22.87
N SER A 17 11.90 -17.41 23.73
CA SER A 17 11.19 -18.69 23.59
C SER A 17 9.67 -18.49 23.60
N TYR A 18 9.16 -17.66 24.52
CA TYR A 18 7.74 -17.31 24.57
C TYR A 18 7.27 -16.63 23.27
N ILE A 19 8.00 -15.64 22.76
CA ILE A 19 7.66 -14.93 21.52
C ILE A 19 7.69 -15.89 20.32
N MET A 20 8.68 -16.77 20.25
CA MET A 20 8.76 -17.77 19.19
C MET A 20 7.57 -18.72 19.23
N ILE A 21 7.19 -19.21 20.42
CA ILE A 21 6.03 -20.08 20.61
C ILE A 21 4.73 -19.34 20.25
N ASP A 22 4.57 -18.08 20.67
CA ASP A 22 3.37 -17.30 20.37
C ASP A 22 3.22 -17.03 18.86
N ARG A 23 4.31 -16.63 18.19
CA ARG A 23 4.34 -16.47 16.73
C ARG A 23 4.04 -17.78 16.00
N GLN A 24 4.67 -18.88 16.41
CA GLN A 24 4.43 -20.20 15.82
C GLN A 24 2.96 -20.62 15.98
N LYS A 25 2.38 -20.44 17.18
CA LYS A 25 0.95 -20.67 17.42
C LYS A 25 0.06 -19.78 16.55
N GLY A 26 0.52 -18.58 16.18
CA GLY A 26 -0.17 -17.71 15.22
C GLY A 26 -0.32 -18.38 13.86
N TYR A 27 0.74 -18.99 13.34
CA TYR A 27 0.73 -19.70 12.05
C TYR A 27 -0.06 -20.99 12.10
N GLU A 28 0.08 -21.77 13.18
CA GLU A 28 -0.68 -23.02 13.41
C GLU A 28 -2.20 -22.81 13.41
N ARG A 29 -2.68 -21.60 13.74
CA ARG A 29 -4.12 -21.28 13.74
C ARG A 29 -4.72 -21.08 12.35
N ILE A 30 -3.88 -20.89 11.31
CA ILE A 30 -4.36 -20.66 9.93
C ILE A 30 -4.92 -21.96 9.34
N GLY A 31 -4.26 -23.08 9.58
CA GLY A 31 -4.64 -24.41 9.11
C GLY A 31 -5.39 -25.26 10.14
N SER A 32 -5.69 -26.51 9.75
CA SER A 32 -6.14 -27.59 10.64
C SER A 32 -7.53 -27.45 11.29
N ARG A 33 -8.59 -27.34 10.49
CA ARG A 33 -9.93 -27.74 10.97
C ARG A 33 -10.05 -29.26 11.05
N GLU A 34 -10.53 -29.77 12.19
CA GLU A 34 -10.88 -31.20 12.37
C GLU A 34 -12.23 -31.53 11.71
N GLU A 35 -13.12 -30.55 11.59
CA GLU A 35 -14.43 -30.71 10.97
C GLU A 35 -14.56 -29.92 9.67
N TRP A 36 -15.17 -30.56 8.66
CA TRP A 36 -15.45 -29.95 7.36
C TRP A 36 -16.78 -30.48 6.79
N HIS A 37 -17.35 -29.72 5.86
CA HIS A 37 -18.60 -30.08 5.21
C HIS A 37 -18.40 -31.22 4.21
N SER A 38 -19.47 -31.99 3.95
CA SER A 38 -19.45 -33.04 2.93
C SER A 38 -19.43 -32.50 1.49
N SER A 39 -19.73 -31.21 1.29
CA SER A 39 -19.78 -30.54 -0.01
C SER A 39 -19.42 -29.07 0.06
N TYR A 40 -18.75 -28.56 -0.98
CA TYR A 40 -18.39 -27.15 -1.14
C TYR A 40 -18.71 -26.63 -2.54
N ASP A 41 -18.86 -25.32 -2.71
CA ASP A 41 -18.96 -24.70 -4.02
C ASP A 41 -17.64 -24.80 -4.77
N TYR A 42 -16.55 -24.43 -4.09
CA TYR A 42 -15.20 -24.46 -4.63
C TYR A 42 -14.27 -25.31 -3.77
N VAL A 43 -13.50 -26.18 -4.41
CA VAL A 43 -12.37 -26.87 -3.78
C VAL A 43 -11.09 -26.45 -4.47
N ILE A 44 -10.21 -25.80 -3.71
CA ILE A 44 -8.90 -25.34 -4.16
C ILE A 44 -7.86 -26.37 -3.73
N VAL A 45 -7.14 -26.92 -4.71
CA VAL A 45 -6.09 -27.91 -4.49
C VAL A 45 -4.73 -27.22 -4.51
N GLY A 46 -4.11 -27.07 -3.34
CA GLY A 46 -2.86 -26.33 -3.14
C GLY A 46 -3.09 -24.91 -2.63
N ALA A 47 -2.47 -24.58 -1.50
CA ALA A 47 -2.47 -23.25 -0.89
C ALA A 47 -1.18 -22.48 -1.24
N GLY A 48 -0.68 -22.65 -2.48
CA GLY A 48 0.51 -21.97 -2.98
C GLY A 48 0.32 -20.48 -3.23
N SER A 49 1.24 -19.89 -4.00
CA SER A 49 1.22 -18.45 -4.32
C SER A 49 -0.11 -17.99 -4.95
N ALA A 50 -0.61 -18.73 -5.94
CA ALA A 50 -1.89 -18.44 -6.59
C ALA A 50 -3.10 -18.94 -5.76
N GLY A 51 -3.04 -20.18 -5.25
CA GLY A 51 -4.15 -20.80 -4.52
C GLY A 51 -4.58 -20.01 -3.28
N SER A 52 -3.61 -19.41 -2.57
CA SER A 52 -3.89 -18.51 -1.43
C SER A 52 -4.70 -17.27 -1.84
N VAL A 53 -4.38 -16.68 -2.99
CA VAL A 53 -5.09 -15.51 -3.55
C VAL A 53 -6.52 -15.89 -3.95
N VAL A 54 -6.67 -17.00 -4.69
CA VAL A 54 -7.98 -17.48 -5.14
C VAL A 54 -8.89 -17.76 -3.95
N ALA A 55 -8.38 -18.43 -2.91
CA ALA A 55 -9.13 -18.67 -1.68
C ALA A 55 -9.57 -17.36 -1.02
N HIS A 56 -8.69 -16.36 -0.99
CA HIS A 56 -9.00 -15.05 -0.43
C HIS A 56 -10.09 -14.31 -1.20
N ARG A 57 -10.04 -14.33 -2.53
CA ARG A 57 -11.03 -13.65 -3.39
C ARG A 57 -12.37 -14.37 -3.40
N LEU A 58 -12.41 -15.68 -3.59
CA LEU A 58 -13.67 -16.43 -3.68
C LEU A 58 -14.43 -16.50 -2.34
N SER A 59 -13.71 -16.60 -1.21
CA SER A 59 -14.34 -16.61 0.12
C SER A 59 -14.80 -15.22 0.58
N ALA A 60 -14.43 -14.14 -0.11
CA ALA A 60 -14.94 -12.80 0.18
C ALA A 60 -16.43 -12.65 -0.15
N ILE A 61 -16.96 -13.53 -1.01
CA ILE A 61 -18.38 -13.65 -1.31
C ILE A 61 -18.99 -14.61 -0.28
N GLU A 62 -19.78 -14.10 0.65
CA GLU A 62 -20.29 -14.88 1.81
C GLU A 62 -21.13 -16.10 1.42
N SER A 63 -21.81 -16.05 0.27
CA SER A 63 -22.62 -17.16 -0.25
C SER A 63 -21.79 -18.30 -0.83
N ASN A 64 -20.49 -18.12 -1.07
CA ASN A 64 -19.61 -19.19 -1.53
C ASN A 64 -19.05 -19.99 -0.36
N THR A 65 -19.13 -21.32 -0.44
CA THR A 65 -18.39 -22.23 0.44
C THR A 65 -17.08 -22.67 -0.21
N VAL A 66 -15.95 -22.43 0.44
CA VAL A 66 -14.59 -22.67 -0.10
C VAL A 66 -13.82 -23.63 0.81
N LEU A 67 -13.25 -24.68 0.21
CA LEU A 67 -12.34 -25.61 0.86
C LEU A 67 -10.96 -25.53 0.21
N VAL A 68 -9.91 -25.34 1.01
CA VAL A 68 -8.51 -25.38 0.58
C VAL A 68 -7.86 -26.65 1.12
N LEU A 69 -7.24 -27.43 0.24
CA LEU A 69 -6.52 -28.66 0.56
C LEU A 69 -5.03 -28.48 0.28
N GLU A 70 -4.21 -28.40 1.32
CA GLU A 70 -2.76 -28.26 1.23
C GLU A 70 -2.04 -29.50 1.75
N SER A 71 -1.10 -30.01 0.96
CA SER A 71 -0.28 -31.18 1.24
C SER A 71 0.75 -31.01 2.36
N GLY A 72 1.19 -29.77 2.57
CA GLY A 72 2.16 -29.37 3.57
C GLY A 72 1.55 -28.88 4.87
N ALA A 73 2.41 -28.61 5.83
CA ALA A 73 2.07 -28.03 7.11
C ALA A 73 2.00 -26.49 7.01
N GLU A 74 1.75 -25.85 8.15
CA GLU A 74 1.85 -24.42 8.33
C GLU A 74 3.31 -23.92 8.24
N GLU A 75 3.49 -22.61 8.09
CA GLU A 75 4.81 -21.98 8.06
C GLU A 75 5.52 -22.09 9.41
N THR A 76 6.85 -22.06 9.37
CA THR A 76 7.70 -22.07 10.58
C THR A 76 8.29 -20.71 10.85
N ILE A 77 8.65 -20.41 12.09
CA ILE A 77 9.38 -19.17 12.41
C ILE A 77 10.72 -19.04 11.69
N VAL A 78 11.37 -20.16 11.34
CA VAL A 78 12.61 -20.12 10.54
C VAL A 78 12.31 -19.68 9.11
N SER A 79 11.18 -20.12 8.55
CA SER A 79 10.77 -19.68 7.22
C SER A 79 10.48 -18.18 7.12
N THR A 80 10.11 -17.52 8.22
CA THR A 80 9.86 -16.07 8.20
C THR A 80 11.15 -15.25 8.15
N MET A 81 12.31 -15.84 8.45
CA MET A 81 13.62 -15.18 8.45
C MET A 81 14.19 -15.13 7.02
N PRO A 82 14.33 -13.94 6.39
CA PRO A 82 14.80 -13.84 5.01
C PRO A 82 16.17 -14.48 4.73
N SER A 83 17.10 -14.34 5.67
CA SER A 83 18.46 -14.91 5.60
C SER A 83 18.49 -16.45 5.53
N MET A 84 17.43 -17.12 6.01
CA MET A 84 17.34 -18.57 6.11
C MET A 84 16.75 -19.24 4.88
N SER A 85 16.48 -18.49 3.80
CA SER A 85 15.82 -19.03 2.59
C SER A 85 16.46 -20.29 2.01
N ASP A 86 17.79 -20.42 2.07
CA ASP A 86 18.49 -21.60 1.54
C ASP A 86 18.43 -22.81 2.48
N THR A 87 18.26 -22.61 3.79
CA THR A 87 18.21 -23.71 4.77
C THR A 87 16.86 -24.43 4.80
N LEU A 88 15.84 -23.85 4.17
CA LEU A 88 14.49 -24.42 4.07
C LEU A 88 14.40 -25.54 3.01
N LYS A 89 15.36 -25.60 2.08
CA LYS A 89 15.44 -26.62 1.04
C LYS A 89 15.79 -27.97 1.66
N GLU A 90 15.30 -29.05 1.05
CA GLU A 90 15.51 -30.42 1.55
C GLU A 90 14.96 -30.69 2.97
N THR A 91 14.15 -29.78 3.52
CA THR A 91 13.39 -29.97 4.76
C THR A 91 11.97 -30.48 4.46
N GLN A 92 11.14 -30.65 5.48
CA GLN A 92 9.73 -31.01 5.31
C GLN A 92 8.91 -29.94 4.56
N MET A 93 9.39 -28.69 4.52
CA MET A 93 8.79 -27.59 3.75
C MET A 93 9.12 -27.66 2.25
N ASP A 94 9.92 -28.63 1.81
CA ASP A 94 10.28 -28.84 0.41
C ASP A 94 9.80 -30.21 -0.09
N TRP A 95 9.21 -30.24 -1.27
CA TRP A 95 8.90 -31.47 -1.99
C TRP A 95 10.16 -32.27 -2.37
N ASN A 96 11.31 -31.60 -2.45
CA ASN A 96 12.63 -32.18 -2.74
C ASN A 96 12.63 -32.94 -4.08
N TYR A 97 12.14 -32.31 -5.14
CA TYR A 97 12.16 -32.89 -6.48
C TYR A 97 13.58 -33.00 -7.02
N THR A 98 13.78 -33.89 -7.98
CA THR A 98 15.06 -34.07 -8.67
C THR A 98 14.76 -34.30 -10.15
N ILE A 99 15.47 -33.59 -11.03
CA ILE A 99 15.34 -33.80 -12.47
C ILE A 99 16.02 -35.09 -12.90
N VAL A 100 15.61 -35.62 -14.05
CA VAL A 100 16.30 -36.73 -14.70
C VAL A 100 17.68 -36.28 -15.19
N ALA A 101 18.56 -37.24 -15.47
CA ALA A 101 19.88 -36.95 -16.02
C ALA A 101 19.75 -36.12 -17.31
N GLN A 102 20.53 -35.03 -17.40
CA GLN A 102 20.49 -34.12 -18.52
C GLN A 102 21.50 -34.50 -19.61
N ASN A 103 21.09 -34.34 -20.87
CA ASN A 103 21.93 -34.68 -22.03
C ASN A 103 22.87 -33.53 -22.43
N TYR A 104 22.41 -32.28 -22.30
CA TYR A 104 23.10 -31.09 -22.81
C TYR A 104 23.68 -30.18 -21.70
N SER A 105 23.53 -30.58 -20.44
CA SER A 105 23.82 -29.75 -19.28
C SER A 105 24.11 -30.58 -18.03
N CYS A 106 24.41 -29.90 -16.91
CA CYS A 106 24.76 -30.52 -15.63
C CYS A 106 25.98 -31.45 -15.67
N PHE A 107 26.93 -31.25 -16.59
CA PHE A 107 28.09 -32.16 -16.75
C PHE A 107 28.98 -32.25 -15.50
N GLY A 108 29.04 -31.18 -14.70
CA GLY A 108 29.78 -31.10 -13.45
C GLY A 108 28.99 -31.51 -12.20
N LEU A 109 27.74 -31.98 -12.35
CA LEU A 109 26.88 -32.41 -11.25
C LEU A 109 26.82 -33.93 -11.13
N ASN A 110 26.57 -34.41 -9.91
CA ASN A 110 26.41 -35.83 -9.63
C ASN A 110 25.28 -36.45 -10.47
N ASN A 111 25.60 -37.51 -11.20
CA ASN A 111 24.72 -38.21 -12.13
C ASN A 111 24.08 -37.32 -13.22
N ARG A 112 24.64 -36.12 -13.49
CA ARG A 112 24.03 -35.10 -14.36
C ARG A 112 22.60 -34.73 -13.97
N THR A 113 22.31 -34.79 -12.67
CA THR A 113 20.99 -34.47 -12.09
C THR A 113 21.08 -33.25 -11.20
N MET A 114 19.94 -32.65 -10.88
CA MET A 114 19.85 -31.48 -10.02
C MET A 114 18.57 -31.50 -9.16
N LYS A 115 18.67 -30.95 -7.95
CA LYS A 115 17.53 -30.71 -7.06
C LYS A 115 16.65 -29.56 -7.55
N TRP A 116 15.34 -29.75 -7.48
CA TRP A 116 14.32 -28.74 -7.79
C TRP A 116 13.45 -28.48 -6.56
N PRO A 117 13.84 -27.52 -5.70
CA PRO A 117 13.11 -27.26 -4.47
C PRO A 117 11.77 -26.60 -4.78
N ARG A 118 10.67 -27.14 -4.24
CA ARG A 118 9.30 -26.61 -4.34
C ARG A 118 8.65 -26.61 -2.96
N GLY A 119 8.03 -25.48 -2.60
CA GLY A 119 7.43 -25.34 -1.28
C GLY A 119 6.27 -26.30 -1.05
N ARG A 120 6.30 -27.01 0.08
CA ARG A 120 5.29 -27.92 0.61
C ARG A 120 4.84 -27.42 1.99
N ALA A 121 4.16 -26.29 1.98
CA ALA A 121 3.59 -25.64 3.16
C ALA A 121 2.46 -24.69 2.73
N LEU A 122 1.69 -24.15 3.67
CA LEU A 122 0.84 -22.98 3.38
C LEU A 122 1.70 -21.86 2.77
N GLY A 123 1.20 -21.21 1.71
CA GLY A 123 1.94 -20.26 0.89
C GLY A 123 2.79 -20.92 -0.19
N GLY A 124 2.99 -22.24 -0.13
CA GLY A 124 3.74 -23.04 -1.09
C GLY A 124 5.16 -22.50 -1.28
N THR A 125 5.57 -22.32 -2.54
CA THR A 125 6.94 -21.83 -2.83
C THR A 125 7.20 -20.42 -2.30
N SER A 126 6.19 -19.56 -2.12
CA SER A 126 6.39 -18.23 -1.54
C SER A 126 6.96 -18.28 -0.11
N ALA A 127 6.69 -19.36 0.64
CA ALA A 127 7.19 -19.58 1.99
C ALA A 127 8.68 -19.98 2.04
N ILE A 128 9.28 -20.40 0.91
CA ILE A 128 10.69 -20.84 0.84
C ILE A 128 11.54 -20.07 -0.20
N ASN A 129 10.96 -19.11 -0.93
CA ASN A 129 11.64 -18.39 -2.01
C ASN A 129 12.67 -17.35 -1.50
N ARG A 130 13.27 -16.57 -2.38
CA ARG A 130 14.18 -15.45 -2.02
C ARG A 130 13.48 -14.08 -1.90
N MET A 131 12.15 -14.06 -1.87
CA MET A 131 11.29 -12.87 -1.76
C MET A 131 11.41 -11.84 -2.90
N VAL A 132 12.25 -12.06 -3.91
CA VAL A 132 12.43 -11.12 -5.03
C VAL A 132 11.09 -10.83 -5.70
N HIS A 133 10.76 -9.54 -5.84
CA HIS A 133 9.52 -9.06 -6.43
C HIS A 133 9.80 -8.32 -7.74
N LEU A 134 9.61 -9.02 -8.86
CA LEU A 134 9.70 -8.50 -10.22
C LEU A 134 8.50 -8.98 -11.03
N ARG A 135 7.84 -8.10 -11.77
CA ARG A 135 6.61 -8.44 -12.51
C ARG A 135 6.85 -9.16 -13.84
N GLY A 136 7.99 -8.92 -14.49
CA GLY A 136 8.25 -9.30 -15.89
C GLY A 136 8.28 -8.08 -16.80
N ASN A 137 8.52 -8.28 -18.09
CA ASN A 137 8.43 -7.21 -19.09
C ASN A 137 7.00 -7.16 -19.66
N PRO A 138 6.42 -5.98 -19.94
CA PRO A 138 5.14 -5.86 -20.64
C PRO A 138 5.03 -6.75 -21.88
N LYS A 139 6.10 -6.82 -22.69
CA LYS A 139 6.16 -7.63 -23.91
C LYS A 139 6.03 -9.14 -23.67
N ASP A 140 6.33 -9.62 -22.46
CA ASP A 140 6.12 -11.04 -22.15
C ASP A 140 4.61 -11.39 -22.15
N PHE A 141 3.78 -10.48 -21.63
CA PHE A 141 2.34 -10.65 -21.51
C PHE A 141 1.63 -10.37 -22.84
N ASP A 142 2.06 -9.34 -23.57
CA ASP A 142 1.60 -9.12 -24.94
C ASP A 142 1.93 -10.34 -25.81
N GLY A 143 3.12 -10.92 -25.64
CA GLY A 143 3.50 -12.18 -26.28
C GLY A 143 2.67 -13.39 -25.85
N TRP A 144 2.08 -13.40 -24.65
CA TRP A 144 1.11 -14.45 -24.28
C TRP A 144 -0.17 -14.33 -25.08
N GLU A 145 -0.67 -13.11 -25.27
CA GLU A 145 -1.84 -12.84 -26.08
C GLU A 145 -1.61 -13.19 -27.55
N GLU A 146 -0.44 -12.85 -28.12
CA GLU A 146 -0.02 -13.26 -29.46
C GLU A 146 0.00 -14.79 -29.63
N LEU A 147 0.34 -15.52 -28.56
CA LEU A 147 0.30 -16.99 -28.52
C LEU A 147 -1.11 -17.57 -28.29
N GLY A 148 -2.15 -16.73 -28.35
CA GLY A 148 -3.55 -17.14 -28.27
C GLY A 148 -4.17 -17.05 -26.87
N ALA A 149 -3.43 -16.60 -25.85
CA ALA A 149 -3.98 -16.32 -24.52
C ALA A 149 -4.70 -14.97 -24.49
N LYS A 150 -5.80 -14.86 -25.25
CA LYS A 150 -6.57 -13.61 -25.39
C LYS A 150 -6.95 -13.01 -24.04
N GLY A 151 -6.76 -11.69 -23.89
CA GLY A 151 -7.03 -10.97 -22.65
C GLY A 151 -5.90 -10.99 -21.61
N TRP A 152 -4.74 -11.59 -21.93
CA TRP A 152 -3.59 -11.64 -21.03
C TRP A 152 -2.48 -10.63 -21.38
N GLN A 153 -2.68 -9.71 -22.33
CA GLN A 153 -1.75 -8.60 -22.59
C GLN A 153 -1.49 -7.73 -21.36
N TRP A 154 -0.40 -6.97 -21.38
CA TRP A 154 0.09 -6.20 -20.24
C TRP A 154 -0.97 -5.27 -19.62
N SER A 155 -1.72 -4.57 -20.46
CA SER A 155 -2.76 -3.62 -20.02
C SER A 155 -3.88 -4.29 -19.23
N GLN A 156 -4.16 -5.57 -19.49
CA GLN A 156 -5.17 -6.35 -18.78
C GLN A 156 -4.65 -6.93 -17.47
N VAL A 157 -3.38 -7.34 -17.42
CA VAL A 157 -2.80 -7.98 -16.23
C VAL A 157 -2.22 -7.00 -15.21
N LEU A 158 -1.80 -5.80 -15.63
CA LEU A 158 -1.22 -4.79 -14.74
C LEU A 158 -2.15 -4.43 -13.56
N PRO A 159 -3.47 -4.20 -13.74
CA PRO A 159 -4.38 -3.96 -12.61
C PRO A 159 -4.37 -5.08 -11.56
N HIS A 160 -4.16 -6.33 -11.99
CA HIS A 160 -4.11 -7.49 -11.09
C HIS A 160 -2.79 -7.58 -10.31
N PHE A 161 -1.66 -7.15 -10.88
CA PHE A 161 -0.43 -6.93 -10.11
C PHE A 161 -0.64 -5.86 -9.03
N LEU A 162 -1.16 -4.70 -9.43
CA LEU A 162 -1.37 -3.55 -8.54
C LEU A 162 -2.36 -3.87 -7.42
N ARG A 163 -3.44 -4.62 -7.69
CA ARG A 163 -4.44 -5.01 -6.69
C ARG A 163 -3.87 -5.77 -5.49
N SER A 164 -2.82 -6.56 -5.72
CA SER A 164 -2.14 -7.35 -4.69
C SER A 164 -1.08 -6.54 -3.93
N GLU A 165 -0.46 -5.57 -4.58
CA GLU A 165 0.74 -4.88 -4.12
C GLU A 165 0.46 -3.83 -3.03
N ASN A 166 1.35 -3.78 -2.04
CA ASN A 166 1.48 -2.70 -1.08
C ASN A 166 2.95 -2.29 -0.99
N GLU A 167 3.36 -1.38 -1.87
CA GLU A 167 4.71 -0.83 -1.88
C GLU A 167 4.93 0.11 -0.69
N THR A 168 5.85 -0.23 0.21
CA THR A 168 6.12 0.56 1.42
C THR A 168 7.41 1.36 1.35
N ASP A 169 8.21 1.26 0.29
CA ASP A 169 9.31 2.16 0.00
C ASP A 169 8.75 3.52 -0.47
N PRO A 170 8.92 4.60 0.33
CA PRO A 170 8.37 5.91 -0.02
C PRO A 170 8.92 6.50 -1.32
N THR A 171 10.09 6.04 -1.78
CA THR A 171 10.69 6.50 -3.03
C THR A 171 10.05 5.89 -4.27
N LEU A 172 9.37 4.74 -4.11
CA LEU A 172 8.71 4.01 -5.20
C LEU A 172 7.19 4.14 -5.13
N ALA A 173 6.60 4.17 -3.93
CA ALA A 173 5.15 4.20 -3.72
C ALA A 173 4.41 5.35 -4.44
N GLY A 174 5.08 6.49 -4.63
CA GLY A 174 4.50 7.69 -5.27
C GLY A 174 4.87 7.88 -6.75
N ASN A 175 5.55 6.92 -7.39
CA ASN A 175 6.09 7.11 -8.75
C ASN A 175 5.10 6.78 -9.89
N GLY A 176 3.89 6.31 -9.57
CA GLY A 176 2.84 5.98 -10.54
C GLY A 176 2.87 4.55 -11.11
N TYR A 177 3.88 3.74 -10.80
CA TYR A 177 3.99 2.34 -11.25
C TYR A 177 3.64 1.30 -10.18
N HIS A 178 3.37 1.77 -8.95
CA HIS A 178 3.11 0.96 -7.77
C HIS A 178 1.76 1.26 -7.14
N SER A 179 1.24 0.27 -6.40
CA SER A 179 0.05 0.44 -5.57
C SER A 179 0.39 0.30 -4.10
N THR A 180 -0.36 1.03 -3.26
CA THR A 180 -0.32 0.93 -1.82
C THR A 180 -1.62 0.31 -1.30
N GLY A 181 -1.56 -0.32 -0.13
CA GLY A 181 -2.72 -0.88 0.57
C GLY A 181 -3.18 -2.28 0.11
N GLY A 182 -2.55 -2.90 -0.88
CA GLY A 182 -2.75 -4.33 -1.19
C GLY A 182 -2.37 -5.27 -0.02
N PRO A 183 -2.80 -6.55 -0.06
CA PRO A 183 -2.47 -7.51 1.00
C PRO A 183 -0.98 -7.88 1.07
N LEU A 184 -0.28 -7.86 -0.06
CA LEU A 184 1.13 -8.27 -0.18
C LEU A 184 2.05 -7.05 -0.10
N THR A 185 2.72 -6.88 1.04
CA THR A 185 3.75 -5.86 1.23
C THR A 185 4.97 -6.15 0.36
N VAL A 186 5.37 -5.13 -0.37
CA VAL A 186 6.57 -5.08 -1.20
C VAL A 186 7.41 -3.91 -0.72
N SER A 187 8.72 -4.11 -0.59
CA SER A 187 9.63 -3.04 -0.20
C SER A 187 11.07 -3.32 -0.60
N THR A 188 11.86 -2.26 -0.79
CA THR A 188 13.32 -2.34 -0.89
C THR A 188 13.91 -2.63 0.50
N PRO A 189 14.96 -3.48 0.61
CA PRO A 189 15.63 -3.70 1.89
C PRO A 189 16.15 -2.39 2.50
N PRO A 190 15.89 -2.11 3.80
CA PRO A 190 16.35 -0.87 4.43
C PRO A 190 17.88 -0.83 4.58
N GLU A 191 18.51 -2.00 4.72
CA GLU A 191 19.96 -2.16 4.79
C GLU A 191 20.43 -3.10 3.68
N VAL A 192 21.51 -2.71 3.00
CA VAL A 192 22.08 -3.43 1.87
C VAL A 192 23.60 -3.45 2.04
N ASP A 193 24.21 -4.60 1.76
CA ASP A 193 25.66 -4.79 1.89
C ASP A 193 26.45 -3.86 0.96
N VAL A 194 27.67 -3.53 1.37
CA VAL A 194 28.54 -2.62 0.62
C VAL A 194 28.77 -3.17 -0.79
N MET A 195 29.11 -4.46 -0.93
CA MET A 195 29.40 -5.02 -2.25
C MET A 195 28.16 -5.11 -3.14
N THR A 196 26.97 -5.33 -2.56
CA THR A 196 25.71 -5.30 -3.31
C THR A 196 25.46 -3.90 -3.89
N LYS A 197 25.69 -2.83 -3.11
CA LYS A 197 25.59 -1.44 -3.60
C LYS A 197 26.65 -1.12 -4.65
N GLN A 198 27.90 -1.55 -4.42
CA GLN A 198 29.00 -1.27 -5.34
C GLN A 198 28.84 -2.01 -6.67
N TRP A 199 28.22 -3.19 -6.67
CA TRP A 199 27.86 -3.88 -7.91
C TRP A 199 26.85 -3.07 -8.75
N VAL A 200 25.85 -2.47 -8.11
CA VAL A 200 24.88 -1.57 -8.80
C VAL A 200 25.61 -0.36 -9.40
N ILE A 201 26.51 0.26 -8.63
CA ILE A 201 27.31 1.41 -9.10
C ILE A 201 28.22 1.01 -10.26
N ALA A 202 28.88 -0.16 -10.19
CA ALA A 202 29.73 -0.70 -11.25
C ALA A 202 28.93 -0.99 -12.53
N SER A 203 27.74 -1.55 -12.37
CA SER A 203 26.83 -1.79 -13.50
C SER A 203 26.42 -0.45 -14.14
N ASN A 204 26.12 0.57 -13.33
CA ASN A 204 25.81 1.90 -13.86
C ASN A 204 26.99 2.53 -14.61
N ALA A 205 28.21 2.41 -14.08
CA ALA A 205 29.42 2.84 -14.78
C ALA A 205 29.68 2.06 -16.08
N SER A 206 29.11 0.86 -16.22
CA SER A 206 29.20 0.00 -17.41
C SER A 206 28.02 0.20 -18.38
N GLY A 207 27.18 1.22 -18.17
CA GLY A 207 26.10 1.59 -19.10
C GLY A 207 24.70 1.09 -18.73
N TYR A 208 24.49 0.55 -17.53
CA TYR A 208 23.16 0.15 -17.04
C TYR A 208 22.57 1.21 -16.10
N GLU A 209 21.62 2.02 -16.56
CA GLU A 209 20.95 3.02 -15.72
C GLU A 209 20.36 2.40 -14.45
N ILE A 210 20.48 3.12 -13.32
CA ILE A 210 19.83 2.72 -12.07
C ILE A 210 18.32 3.00 -12.19
N ILE A 211 17.51 1.95 -12.19
CA ILE A 211 16.06 2.03 -12.46
C ILE A 211 15.22 1.38 -11.37
N ASP A 212 13.96 1.78 -11.31
CA ASP A 212 12.88 0.97 -10.75
C ASP A 212 12.55 -0.16 -11.75
N MET A 213 12.85 -1.40 -11.39
CA MET A 213 12.68 -2.56 -12.25
C MET A 213 11.22 -2.94 -12.53
N ASN A 214 10.29 -2.42 -11.73
CA ASN A 214 8.85 -2.55 -11.94
C ASN A 214 8.23 -1.27 -12.51
N GLY A 215 9.06 -0.26 -12.79
CA GLY A 215 8.69 1.05 -13.34
C GLY A 215 8.60 1.08 -14.87
N SER A 216 8.90 2.25 -15.47
CA SER A 216 8.76 2.49 -16.90
C SER A 216 9.82 1.83 -17.79
N LYS A 217 11.06 1.74 -17.30
CA LYS A 217 12.19 1.11 -18.01
C LYS A 217 12.47 -0.26 -17.42
N ARG A 218 12.89 -1.23 -18.26
CA ARG A 218 13.16 -2.61 -17.80
C ARG A 218 14.58 -3.10 -18.07
N ARG A 219 15.36 -2.41 -18.90
CA ARG A 219 16.81 -2.58 -19.03
C ARG A 219 17.52 -1.61 -18.09
N GLY A 220 18.34 -2.14 -17.19
CA GLY A 220 19.05 -1.35 -16.20
C GLY A 220 19.50 -2.16 -14.99
N THR A 221 19.86 -1.47 -13.91
CA THR A 221 20.38 -2.07 -12.68
C THR A 221 19.72 -1.47 -11.45
N GLY A 222 19.76 -2.14 -10.31
CA GLY A 222 19.18 -1.60 -9.07
C GLY A 222 19.10 -2.60 -7.92
N ILE A 223 18.67 -2.11 -6.77
CA ILE A 223 18.32 -2.97 -5.63
C ILE A 223 16.89 -3.45 -5.85
N THR A 224 16.69 -4.77 -5.84
CA THR A 224 15.39 -5.35 -6.17
C THR A 224 14.45 -5.32 -4.98
N GLN A 225 13.21 -4.91 -5.22
CA GLN A 225 12.10 -4.97 -4.26
C GLN A 225 11.81 -6.41 -3.81
N ARG A 226 11.23 -6.54 -2.61
CA ARG A 226 11.01 -7.83 -1.97
C ARG A 226 9.68 -7.93 -1.27
N THR A 227 9.10 -9.13 -1.22
CA THR A 227 7.90 -9.43 -0.44
C THR A 227 8.25 -9.62 1.04
N VAL A 228 8.41 -8.51 1.76
CA VAL A 228 8.80 -8.46 3.17
C VAL A 228 7.94 -7.47 3.96
N ARG A 229 7.68 -7.78 5.22
CA ARG A 229 6.98 -6.90 6.18
C ARG A 229 7.72 -6.93 7.51
N ASP A 230 8.09 -5.76 8.03
CA ASP A 230 8.79 -5.60 9.31
C ASP A 230 10.04 -6.51 9.44
N GLY A 231 10.84 -6.56 8.37
CA GLY A 231 12.05 -7.38 8.29
C GLY A 231 11.83 -8.89 8.12
N SER A 232 10.58 -9.34 8.08
CA SER A 232 10.21 -10.76 7.89
C SER A 232 9.73 -11.02 6.46
N ARG A 233 9.93 -12.25 5.98
CA ARG A 233 9.30 -12.72 4.74
C ARG A 233 7.79 -12.56 4.85
N GLN A 234 7.18 -12.04 3.79
CA GLN A 234 5.73 -12.15 3.62
C GLN A 234 5.41 -13.16 2.50
N SER A 235 4.91 -14.33 2.91
CA SER A 235 4.42 -15.35 1.98
C SER A 235 3.01 -15.01 1.48
N SER A 236 2.52 -15.74 0.48
CA SER A 236 1.12 -15.62 0.05
C SER A 236 0.14 -16.15 1.11
N SER A 237 0.54 -17.09 1.97
CA SER A 237 -0.29 -17.53 3.08
C SER A 237 -0.43 -16.41 4.12
N ASP A 238 0.68 -15.78 4.50
CA ASP A 238 0.67 -14.65 5.43
C ASP A 238 -0.09 -13.44 4.88
N ALA A 239 0.07 -13.14 3.58
CA ALA A 239 -0.63 -12.01 2.94
C ALA A 239 -2.13 -12.27 2.72
N PHE A 240 -2.54 -13.48 2.30
CA PHE A 240 -3.89 -13.73 1.81
C PHE A 240 -4.73 -14.68 2.66
N LEU A 241 -4.14 -15.64 3.40
CA LEU A 241 -4.88 -16.59 4.23
C LEU A 241 -4.93 -16.19 5.70
N ALA A 242 -3.79 -15.75 6.26
CA ALA A 242 -3.69 -15.34 7.66
C ALA A 242 -4.68 -14.22 8.07
N PRO A 243 -5.07 -13.26 7.22
CA PRO A 243 -6.06 -12.26 7.59
C PRO A 243 -7.50 -12.79 7.61
N ILE A 244 -7.78 -13.94 6.98
CA ILE A 244 -9.15 -14.41 6.70
C ILE A 244 -9.48 -15.82 7.20
N TYR A 245 -8.55 -16.53 7.84
CA TYR A 245 -8.75 -17.93 8.29
C TYR A 245 -10.00 -18.15 9.16
N LYS A 246 -10.49 -17.08 9.82
CA LYS A 246 -11.72 -17.09 10.64
C LYS A 246 -13.02 -16.95 9.85
N ARG A 247 -12.98 -16.73 8.54
CA ARG A 247 -14.19 -16.69 7.69
C ARG A 247 -14.95 -18.01 7.84
N LYS A 248 -16.25 -17.93 8.14
CA LYS A 248 -17.09 -19.11 8.41
C LYS A 248 -17.23 -20.00 7.17
N ASN A 249 -17.22 -19.40 5.99
CA ASN A 249 -17.36 -20.04 4.69
C ASN A 249 -16.04 -20.53 4.07
N LEU A 250 -14.91 -20.40 4.78
CA LEU A 250 -13.58 -20.86 4.35
C LEU A 250 -13.04 -21.94 5.30
N HIS A 251 -12.72 -23.11 4.75
CA HIS A 251 -12.06 -24.20 5.48
C HIS A 251 -10.70 -24.48 4.86
N ILE A 252 -9.65 -24.54 5.67
CA ILE A 252 -8.27 -24.82 5.24
C ILE A 252 -7.80 -26.09 5.93
N LEU A 253 -7.40 -27.08 5.14
CA LEU A 253 -6.92 -28.38 5.61
C LEU A 253 -5.47 -28.55 5.15
N THR A 254 -4.56 -28.55 6.11
CA THR A 254 -3.13 -28.83 5.92
C THR A 254 -2.87 -30.34 6.00
N ASN A 255 -1.65 -30.76 5.66
CA ASN A 255 -1.23 -32.17 5.66
C ASN A 255 -2.19 -33.10 4.87
N THR A 256 -2.75 -32.58 3.78
CA THR A 256 -3.81 -33.20 3.00
C THR A 256 -3.41 -33.30 1.52
N LEU A 257 -3.08 -34.50 1.07
CA LEU A 257 -2.66 -34.75 -0.32
C LEU A 257 -3.87 -35.11 -1.18
N VAL A 258 -4.22 -34.27 -2.15
CA VAL A 258 -5.22 -34.61 -3.15
C VAL A 258 -4.61 -35.59 -4.15
N THR A 259 -5.30 -36.71 -4.40
CA THR A 259 -4.79 -37.83 -5.20
C THR A 259 -5.53 -37.98 -6.52
N ARG A 260 -6.78 -37.51 -6.61
CA ARG A 260 -7.61 -37.64 -7.82
C ARG A 260 -8.79 -36.67 -7.84
N ILE A 261 -9.13 -36.15 -9.01
CA ILE A 261 -10.39 -35.45 -9.30
C ILE A 261 -11.42 -36.48 -9.78
N LEU A 262 -12.64 -36.40 -9.25
CA LEU A 262 -13.72 -37.34 -9.55
C LEU A 262 -14.66 -36.74 -10.60
N PHE A 263 -14.93 -37.49 -11.67
CA PHE A 263 -15.78 -37.07 -12.78
C PHE A 263 -17.05 -37.91 -12.87
N ASP A 264 -18.13 -37.29 -13.31
CA ASP A 264 -19.35 -37.99 -13.72
C ASP A 264 -19.26 -38.53 -15.17
N ARG A 265 -20.35 -39.12 -15.67
CA ARG A 265 -20.43 -39.67 -17.03
C ARG A 265 -20.29 -38.60 -18.13
N ASN A 266 -20.58 -37.33 -17.81
CA ASN A 266 -20.53 -36.19 -18.71
C ASN A 266 -19.21 -35.43 -18.60
N LYS A 267 -18.18 -36.02 -17.96
CA LYS A 267 -16.87 -35.40 -17.72
C LYS A 267 -16.94 -34.08 -16.94
N ARG A 268 -17.93 -33.94 -16.04
CA ARG A 268 -18.00 -32.84 -15.07
C ARG A 268 -17.31 -33.25 -13.77
N ALA A 269 -16.45 -32.39 -13.22
CA ALA A 269 -15.89 -32.64 -11.89
C ALA A 269 -16.98 -32.51 -10.81
N VAL A 270 -17.12 -33.55 -9.98
CA VAL A 270 -18.16 -33.67 -8.93
C VAL A 270 -17.58 -33.79 -7.53
N GLY A 271 -16.25 -33.91 -7.40
CA GLY A 271 -15.57 -34.03 -6.13
C GLY A 271 -14.08 -34.30 -6.28
N VAL A 272 -13.38 -34.37 -5.14
CA VAL A 272 -11.97 -34.76 -5.09
C VAL A 272 -11.75 -35.86 -4.04
N GLU A 273 -10.78 -36.72 -4.32
CA GLU A 273 -10.28 -37.74 -3.40
C GLU A 273 -8.93 -37.31 -2.83
N PHE A 274 -8.78 -37.36 -1.52
CA PHE A 274 -7.57 -36.92 -0.82
C PHE A 274 -7.20 -37.87 0.31
N LEU A 275 -5.93 -37.83 0.70
CA LEU A 275 -5.39 -38.53 1.85
C LEU A 275 -5.09 -37.53 2.96
N ARG A 276 -5.61 -37.80 4.16
CA ARG A 276 -5.31 -37.05 5.38
C ARG A 276 -5.19 -38.03 6.54
N ASN A 277 -4.15 -37.91 7.36
CA ASN A 277 -3.87 -38.80 8.50
C ASN A 277 -3.87 -40.30 8.11
N GLY A 278 -3.33 -40.64 6.94
CA GLY A 278 -3.30 -42.02 6.43
C GLY A 278 -4.65 -42.56 5.91
N HIS A 279 -5.73 -41.78 5.99
CA HIS A 279 -7.05 -42.20 5.54
C HIS A 279 -7.46 -41.52 4.25
N LYS A 280 -7.97 -42.32 3.30
CA LYS A 280 -8.55 -41.83 2.05
C LYS A 280 -9.95 -41.29 2.31
N ARG A 281 -10.20 -40.06 1.89
CA ARG A 281 -11.45 -39.32 2.08
C ARG A 281 -11.89 -38.69 0.76
N ARG A 282 -13.15 -38.29 0.69
CA ARG A 282 -13.74 -37.61 -0.47
C ARG A 282 -14.57 -36.42 -0.03
N VAL A 283 -14.64 -35.41 -0.88
CA VAL A 283 -15.52 -34.25 -0.70
C VAL A 283 -16.20 -33.91 -2.02
N LYS A 284 -17.48 -33.55 -1.97
CA LYS A 284 -18.25 -33.18 -3.17
C LYS A 284 -17.99 -31.72 -3.53
N VAL A 285 -18.03 -31.43 -4.83
CA VAL A 285 -17.86 -30.09 -5.41
C VAL A 285 -19.14 -29.73 -6.17
N LYS A 286 -19.71 -28.55 -5.90
CA LYS A 286 -20.94 -28.07 -6.53
C LYS A 286 -20.66 -27.23 -7.78
N LYS A 287 -19.63 -26.38 -7.74
CA LYS A 287 -19.27 -25.47 -8.83
C LYS A 287 -17.97 -25.92 -9.50
N GLU A 288 -16.80 -25.63 -8.93
CA GLU A 288 -15.53 -25.89 -9.61
C GLU A 288 -14.43 -26.45 -8.69
N VAL A 289 -13.59 -27.34 -9.25
CA VAL A 289 -12.29 -27.71 -8.69
C VAL A 289 -11.24 -26.78 -9.29
N ILE A 290 -10.50 -26.10 -8.42
CA ILE A 290 -9.45 -25.16 -8.82
C ILE A 290 -8.11 -25.79 -8.44
N VAL A 291 -7.34 -26.16 -9.45
CA VAL A 291 -6.02 -26.78 -9.29
C VAL A 291 -4.96 -25.68 -9.22
N SER A 292 -4.36 -25.50 -8.05
CA SER A 292 -3.30 -24.54 -7.76
C SER A 292 -2.12 -25.23 -7.06
N ALA A 293 -1.86 -26.49 -7.42
CA ALA A 293 -0.86 -27.34 -6.80
C ALA A 293 0.57 -27.03 -7.29
N GLY A 294 0.71 -26.11 -8.25
CA GLY A 294 1.97 -25.67 -8.82
C GLY A 294 2.44 -26.55 -9.97
N VAL A 295 3.54 -26.12 -10.59
CA VAL A 295 3.98 -26.59 -11.92
C VAL A 295 4.33 -28.07 -11.99
N VAL A 296 4.63 -28.70 -10.84
CA VAL A 296 4.90 -30.14 -10.80
C VAL A 296 3.62 -30.92 -10.47
N ASN A 297 2.87 -30.47 -9.47
CA ASN A 297 1.81 -31.28 -8.88
C ASN A 297 0.47 -31.11 -9.61
N SER A 298 0.24 -29.96 -10.24
CA SER A 298 -0.96 -29.72 -11.06
C SER A 298 -1.05 -30.67 -12.26
N PRO A 299 -0.03 -30.78 -13.14
CA PRO A 299 -0.06 -31.76 -14.23
C PRO A 299 -0.04 -33.21 -13.72
N GLN A 300 0.64 -33.50 -12.61
CA GLN A 300 0.61 -34.82 -11.98
C GLN A 300 -0.82 -35.20 -11.55
N LEU A 301 -1.52 -34.31 -10.86
CA LEU A 301 -2.90 -34.53 -10.43
C LEU A 301 -3.85 -34.71 -11.62
N LEU A 302 -3.72 -33.89 -12.66
CA LEU A 302 -4.52 -34.03 -13.87
C LEU A 302 -4.30 -35.40 -14.53
N MET A 303 -3.04 -35.82 -14.70
CA MET A 303 -2.72 -37.13 -15.28
C MET A 303 -3.24 -38.29 -14.42
N LEU A 304 -3.08 -38.24 -13.09
CA LEU A 304 -3.62 -39.25 -12.17
C LEU A 304 -5.16 -39.29 -12.15
N SER A 305 -5.79 -38.22 -12.63
CA SER A 305 -7.24 -38.09 -12.81
C SER A 305 -7.71 -38.46 -14.22
N GLY A 306 -6.82 -38.94 -15.09
CA GLY A 306 -7.13 -39.36 -16.46
C GLY A 306 -7.11 -38.23 -17.49
N ILE A 307 -6.53 -37.07 -17.20
CA ILE A 307 -6.39 -35.95 -18.12
C ILE A 307 -4.91 -35.77 -18.47
N GLY A 308 -4.52 -36.09 -19.70
CA GLY A 308 -3.13 -36.02 -20.13
C GLY A 308 -2.84 -36.90 -21.35
N PRO A 309 -1.56 -37.09 -21.72
CA PRO A 309 -1.22 -37.79 -22.96
C PRO A 309 -1.71 -39.24 -22.93
N LYS A 310 -2.65 -39.59 -23.82
CA LYS A 310 -3.39 -40.85 -23.76
C LYS A 310 -2.49 -42.09 -23.70
N SER A 311 -1.49 -42.16 -24.57
CA SER A 311 -0.54 -43.28 -24.62
C SER A 311 0.25 -43.44 -23.31
N HIS A 312 0.65 -42.33 -22.69
CA HIS A 312 1.35 -42.34 -21.41
C HIS A 312 0.45 -42.85 -20.29
N LEU A 313 -0.80 -42.36 -20.22
CA LEU A 313 -1.77 -42.79 -19.21
C LEU A 313 -2.10 -44.29 -19.32
N GLU A 314 -2.32 -44.78 -20.54
CA GLU A 314 -2.60 -46.19 -20.81
C GLU A 314 -1.42 -47.09 -20.42
N SER A 315 -0.18 -46.65 -20.67
CA SER A 315 1.03 -47.38 -20.26
C SER A 315 1.13 -47.59 -18.74
N LEU A 316 0.54 -46.69 -17.95
CA LEU A 316 0.48 -46.75 -16.49
C LEU A 316 -0.86 -47.30 -15.96
N LYS A 317 -1.70 -47.86 -16.85
CA LYS A 317 -3.02 -48.41 -16.52
C LYS A 317 -3.98 -47.38 -15.90
N ILE A 318 -3.82 -46.10 -16.24
CA ILE A 318 -4.74 -45.03 -15.88
C ILE A 318 -5.73 -44.86 -17.02
N LYS A 319 -7.04 -44.94 -16.73
CA LYS A 319 -8.08 -44.76 -17.74
C LYS A 319 -8.10 -43.31 -18.26
N PRO A 320 -7.85 -43.05 -19.55
CA PRO A 320 -7.95 -41.71 -20.12
C PRO A 320 -9.40 -41.20 -20.14
N ILE A 321 -9.61 -39.96 -19.74
CA ILE A 321 -10.87 -39.19 -19.83
C ILE A 321 -10.77 -38.18 -20.97
N VAL A 322 -9.64 -37.47 -21.05
CA VAL A 322 -9.32 -36.52 -22.12
C VAL A 322 -7.85 -36.66 -22.46
N ASP A 323 -7.56 -36.74 -23.76
CA ASP A 323 -6.21 -36.69 -24.30
C ASP A 323 -5.78 -35.22 -24.45
N LEU A 324 -4.80 -34.80 -23.67
CA LEU A 324 -4.25 -33.44 -23.66
C LEU A 324 -2.74 -33.48 -23.45
N PRO A 325 -1.98 -32.48 -23.94
CA PRO A 325 -0.52 -32.41 -23.77
C PRO A 325 -0.09 -31.98 -22.35
N VAL A 326 -0.74 -32.54 -21.31
CA VAL A 326 -0.41 -32.24 -19.91
C VAL A 326 1.00 -32.70 -19.58
N GLY A 327 1.77 -31.78 -19.01
CA GLY A 327 3.19 -31.99 -18.70
C GLY A 327 4.14 -31.59 -19.82
N ASP A 328 3.66 -31.23 -21.01
CA ASP A 328 4.49 -30.68 -22.09
C ASP A 328 4.80 -29.20 -21.85
N ASN A 329 5.67 -28.62 -22.68
CA ASN A 329 6.08 -27.22 -22.56
C ASN A 329 6.70 -26.88 -21.19
N LEU A 330 7.29 -27.85 -20.49
CA LEU A 330 8.02 -27.59 -19.25
C LEU A 330 9.25 -26.75 -19.57
N HIS A 331 9.38 -25.59 -18.94
CA HIS A 331 10.58 -24.77 -19.02
C HIS A 331 10.77 -23.96 -17.75
N ASP A 332 11.97 -23.42 -17.59
CA ASP A 332 12.45 -22.73 -16.40
C ASP A 332 13.58 -21.78 -16.84
N HIS A 333 13.97 -20.84 -15.99
CA HIS A 333 15.17 -20.04 -16.23
C HIS A 333 16.42 -20.84 -15.84
N PRO A 334 17.23 -21.32 -16.80
CA PRO A 334 18.53 -21.88 -16.47
C PRO A 334 19.47 -20.77 -15.99
N ARG A 335 20.32 -21.14 -15.05
CA ARG A 335 21.30 -20.27 -14.40
C ARG A 335 22.68 -20.89 -14.53
N ALA A 336 23.70 -20.08 -14.78
CA ALA A 336 25.10 -20.52 -14.73
C ALA A 336 25.73 -20.18 -13.36
N TYR A 337 26.31 -21.19 -12.66
CA TYR A 337 27.05 -21.01 -11.39
C TYR A 337 28.55 -20.80 -11.57
N GLY A 338 28.99 -20.29 -12.71
CA GLY A 338 30.42 -20.21 -13.06
C GLY A 338 31.14 -18.90 -12.76
N VAL A 339 30.41 -17.82 -12.45
CA VAL A 339 30.97 -16.48 -12.36
C VAL A 339 31.23 -16.10 -10.90
N HIS A 340 32.50 -16.17 -10.47
CA HIS A 340 32.94 -15.92 -9.10
C HIS A 340 34.08 -14.92 -9.04
N PHE A 341 34.07 -14.10 -8.00
CA PHE A 341 35.10 -13.10 -7.74
C PHE A 341 35.52 -13.12 -6.28
N LEU A 342 36.82 -12.94 -6.05
CA LEU A 342 37.39 -12.62 -4.76
C LEU A 342 37.15 -11.15 -4.43
N THR A 343 37.18 -10.80 -3.15
CA THR A 343 37.13 -9.42 -2.69
C THR A 343 37.79 -9.27 -1.32
N ASN A 344 38.27 -8.08 -1.00
CA ASN A 344 38.74 -7.71 0.33
C ASN A 344 37.61 -7.17 1.23
N ALA A 345 36.38 -7.08 0.72
CA ALA A 345 35.23 -6.64 1.50
C ALA A 345 34.79 -7.71 2.52
N THR A 346 34.28 -7.23 3.66
CA THR A 346 33.65 -8.07 4.68
C THR A 346 32.14 -8.08 4.48
N PHE A 347 31.56 -9.27 4.40
CA PHE A 347 30.11 -9.44 4.38
C PHE A 347 29.54 -9.51 5.80
N THR A 348 28.26 -9.18 5.92
CA THR A 348 27.55 -9.29 7.20
C THR A 348 27.35 -10.75 7.59
N ASP A 349 27.74 -11.10 8.82
CA ASP A 349 27.54 -12.45 9.36
C ASP A 349 26.05 -12.72 9.61
N LYS A 350 25.52 -13.75 8.96
CA LYS A 350 24.11 -14.18 9.04
C LYS A 350 23.90 -15.36 9.99
N SER A 351 24.89 -15.65 10.84
CA SER A 351 24.83 -16.72 11.82
C SER A 351 23.64 -16.54 12.78
N LEU A 352 22.99 -17.66 13.11
CA LEU A 352 21.92 -17.70 14.10
C LEU A 352 22.53 -17.65 15.50
N THR A 353 22.62 -16.44 16.06
CA THR A 353 23.13 -16.18 17.41
C THR A 353 22.00 -15.68 18.30
N ILE A 354 22.23 -15.67 19.63
CA ILE A 354 21.27 -15.11 20.60
C ILE A 354 20.97 -13.65 20.26
N GLU A 355 21.99 -12.87 19.88
CA GLU A 355 21.84 -11.45 19.58
C GLU A 355 21.10 -11.22 18.25
N SER A 356 21.48 -11.94 17.18
CA SER A 356 20.79 -11.80 15.89
C SER A 356 19.32 -12.24 15.97
N LEU A 357 19.03 -13.27 16.77
CA LEU A 357 17.66 -13.70 17.05
C LEU A 357 16.89 -12.65 17.87
N ARG A 358 17.53 -12.03 18.86
CA ARG A 358 16.94 -10.96 19.67
C ARG A 358 16.57 -9.75 18.79
N GLU A 359 17.50 -9.27 17.98
CA GLU A 359 17.27 -8.15 17.05
C GLU A 359 16.12 -8.45 16.09
N TYR A 360 16.06 -9.66 15.55
CA TYR A 360 14.99 -10.08 14.66
C TYR A 360 13.63 -10.14 15.35
N LEU A 361 13.52 -10.87 16.47
CA LEU A 361 12.25 -11.11 17.14
C LEU A 361 11.68 -9.85 17.80
N MET A 362 12.55 -9.03 18.39
CA MET A 362 12.14 -7.88 19.20
C MET A 362 12.10 -6.57 18.41
N GLU A 363 12.94 -6.43 17.39
CA GLU A 363 13.14 -5.15 16.69
C GLU A 363 12.87 -5.23 15.18
N GLY A 364 12.66 -6.43 14.61
CA GLY A 364 12.39 -6.59 13.18
C GLY A 364 13.57 -6.16 12.30
N LYS A 365 14.80 -6.25 12.82
CA LYS A 365 16.03 -5.79 12.15
C LYS A 365 17.20 -6.76 12.38
N GLY A 366 18.37 -6.40 11.88
CA GLY A 366 19.61 -7.15 12.11
C GLY A 366 19.87 -8.21 11.05
N ALA A 367 20.92 -9.01 11.25
CA ALA A 367 21.44 -9.90 10.22
C ALA A 367 20.42 -10.91 9.67
N LEU A 368 19.41 -11.31 10.46
CA LEU A 368 18.44 -12.31 10.04
C LEU A 368 17.40 -11.77 9.05
N THR A 369 17.17 -10.46 9.00
CA THR A 369 16.29 -9.80 8.02
C THR A 369 16.96 -9.64 6.65
N ARG A 370 18.28 -9.86 6.59
CA ARG A 370 19.10 -9.63 5.39
C ARG A 370 18.97 -10.75 4.39
N SER A 371 18.52 -10.38 3.20
CA SER A 371 18.50 -11.23 2.01
C SER A 371 18.37 -10.32 0.76
N GLU A 372 19.05 -9.18 0.83
CA GLU A 372 19.18 -8.20 -0.25
C GLU A 372 19.68 -8.85 -1.54
N TYR A 373 19.17 -8.35 -2.66
CA TYR A 373 19.48 -8.82 -4.00
C TYR A 373 19.53 -7.59 -4.90
N SER A 374 20.65 -7.39 -5.58
CA SER A 374 20.68 -6.45 -6.71
C SER A 374 20.54 -7.23 -8.00
N THR A 375 19.87 -6.61 -8.96
CA THR A 375 19.65 -7.18 -10.28
C THR A 375 20.20 -6.22 -11.33
N THR A 376 20.80 -6.77 -12.37
CA THR A 376 21.14 -6.08 -13.61
C THR A 376 20.48 -6.83 -14.76
N LEU A 377 19.65 -6.14 -15.54
CA LEU A 377 18.91 -6.70 -16.66
C LEU A 377 19.63 -6.33 -17.96
N PHE A 378 20.17 -7.36 -18.62
CA PHE A 378 20.97 -7.26 -19.82
C PHE A 378 20.18 -7.81 -21.02
N GLN A 379 20.40 -7.17 -22.17
CA GLN A 379 19.88 -7.62 -23.45
C GLN A 379 21.05 -8.07 -24.30
N SER A 380 21.05 -9.35 -24.65
CA SER A 380 22.08 -9.99 -25.47
C SER A 380 22.04 -9.49 -26.92
N SER A 381 23.07 -9.85 -27.69
CA SER A 381 23.14 -9.54 -29.12
C SER A 381 22.06 -10.27 -29.95
N PHE A 382 21.40 -11.27 -29.37
CA PHE A 382 20.35 -12.07 -30.02
C PHE A 382 18.95 -11.44 -29.93
N VAL A 383 18.79 -10.31 -29.23
CA VAL A 383 17.52 -9.60 -29.09
C VAL A 383 17.61 -8.24 -29.76
N ASN A 384 16.79 -8.05 -30.80
CA ASN A 384 16.74 -6.81 -31.58
C ASN A 384 15.78 -5.78 -30.96
N GLU A 385 14.75 -6.24 -30.25
CA GLU A 385 13.76 -5.35 -29.65
C GLU A 385 14.36 -4.56 -28.50
N THR A 386 14.10 -3.26 -28.44
CA THR A 386 14.58 -2.40 -27.35
C THR A 386 13.87 -2.72 -26.02
N ASP A 387 14.61 -2.57 -24.91
CA ASP A 387 14.09 -2.68 -23.54
C ASP A 387 13.40 -4.03 -23.23
N TRP A 388 13.87 -5.13 -23.84
CA TRP A 388 13.34 -6.48 -23.59
C TRP A 388 14.46 -7.46 -23.20
N PRO A 389 15.04 -7.28 -22.00
CA PRO A 389 16.20 -8.05 -21.55
C PRO A 389 15.90 -9.55 -21.47
N ASP A 390 16.85 -10.35 -21.91
CA ASP A 390 16.83 -11.82 -21.92
C ASP A 390 17.81 -12.44 -20.92
N ILE A 391 18.59 -11.61 -20.22
CA ILE A 391 19.50 -12.00 -19.15
C ILE A 391 19.22 -11.21 -17.87
N GLN A 392 19.15 -11.93 -16.74
CA GLN A 392 19.16 -11.36 -15.40
C GLN A 392 20.47 -11.74 -14.69
N MET A 393 21.26 -10.73 -14.30
CA MET A 393 22.43 -10.90 -13.44
C MET A 393 22.07 -10.52 -12.02
N GLY A 394 22.22 -11.46 -11.09
CA GLY A 394 21.95 -11.23 -9.67
C GLY A 394 23.19 -11.30 -8.81
N PHE A 395 23.42 -10.30 -7.97
CA PHE A 395 24.53 -10.32 -7.02
C PHE A 395 24.26 -11.31 -5.88
N MET A 396 25.21 -12.21 -5.63
CA MET A 396 25.09 -13.25 -4.60
C MET A 396 26.28 -13.21 -3.64
N GLN A 397 26.00 -12.99 -2.36
CA GLN A 397 26.98 -13.03 -1.27
C GLN A 397 27.40 -14.46 -0.88
N SER A 398 27.14 -15.45 -1.73
CA SER A 398 27.48 -16.84 -1.48
C SER A 398 28.11 -17.47 -2.71
N SER A 399 28.98 -18.44 -2.46
CA SER A 399 29.64 -19.28 -3.46
C SER A 399 29.67 -20.72 -2.93
N PRO A 400 29.63 -21.75 -3.79
CA PRO A 400 29.90 -23.14 -3.38
C PRO A 400 31.26 -23.34 -2.68
N ALA A 401 32.20 -22.38 -2.81
CA ALA A 401 33.44 -22.35 -2.04
C ALA A 401 33.24 -21.92 -0.58
N ALA A 402 32.07 -21.43 -0.14
CA ALA A 402 31.85 -21.01 1.25
C ALA A 402 32.06 -22.15 2.27
N SER A 403 31.73 -23.39 1.89
CA SER A 403 32.09 -24.59 2.64
C SER A 403 31.94 -25.84 1.77
N ARG A 404 32.57 -26.96 2.17
CA ARG A 404 32.34 -28.24 1.51
C ARG A 404 30.86 -28.67 1.57
N GLY A 405 30.18 -28.34 2.67
CA GLY A 405 28.74 -28.57 2.83
C GLY A 405 27.92 -27.81 1.78
N SER A 406 28.30 -26.55 1.50
CA SER A 406 27.66 -25.74 0.45
C SER A 406 27.82 -26.37 -0.94
N GLY A 407 29.03 -26.83 -1.28
CA GLY A 407 29.28 -27.56 -2.53
C GLY A 407 28.44 -28.84 -2.66
N ARG A 408 28.35 -29.64 -1.59
CA ARG A 408 27.52 -30.86 -1.58
C ARG A 408 26.04 -30.55 -1.75
N ALA A 409 25.52 -29.51 -1.10
CA ALA A 409 24.12 -29.08 -1.23
C ALA A 409 23.75 -28.66 -2.67
N THR A 410 24.74 -28.21 -3.46
CA THR A 410 24.54 -27.89 -4.89
C THR A 410 24.63 -29.08 -5.83
N GLY A 411 25.02 -30.27 -5.33
CA GLY A 411 25.17 -31.48 -6.15
C GLY A 411 26.41 -31.51 -7.04
N ILE A 412 27.35 -30.58 -6.85
CA ILE A 412 28.60 -30.50 -7.61
C ILE A 412 29.49 -31.71 -7.29
N ARG A 413 30.07 -32.34 -8.33
CA ARG A 413 30.98 -33.48 -8.18
C ARG A 413 32.22 -33.09 -7.38
N ASP A 414 32.74 -34.03 -6.61
CA ASP A 414 33.89 -33.84 -5.73
C ASP A 414 35.12 -33.32 -6.48
N GLU A 415 35.43 -33.91 -7.65
CA GLU A 415 36.53 -33.49 -8.53
C GLU A 415 36.42 -32.01 -8.95
N ILE A 416 35.22 -31.57 -9.34
CA ILE A 416 34.96 -30.19 -9.76
C ILE A 416 35.11 -29.25 -8.56
N TRP A 417 34.59 -29.66 -7.39
CA TRP A 417 34.69 -28.84 -6.18
C TRP A 417 36.13 -28.69 -5.70
N ASP A 418 36.89 -29.79 -5.68
CA ASP A 418 38.28 -29.81 -5.24
C ASP A 418 39.20 -28.97 -6.14
N GLN A 419 38.94 -28.92 -7.45
CA GLN A 419 39.76 -28.15 -8.40
C GLN A 419 39.32 -26.69 -8.52
N PHE A 420 38.02 -26.43 -8.65
CA PHE A 420 37.52 -25.08 -8.95
C PHE A 420 37.25 -24.24 -7.70
N TYR A 421 36.64 -24.81 -6.65
CA TYR A 421 36.14 -24.06 -5.49
C TYR A 421 37.03 -24.12 -4.25
N LYS A 422 37.61 -25.29 -3.94
CA LYS A 422 38.44 -25.51 -2.75
C LYS A 422 39.60 -24.52 -2.57
N PRO A 423 40.30 -24.06 -3.64
CA PRO A 423 41.38 -23.09 -3.47
C PRO A 423 40.98 -21.77 -2.79
N TYR A 424 39.68 -21.46 -2.76
CA TYR A 424 39.15 -20.17 -2.30
C TYR A 424 38.33 -20.25 -1.01
N THR A 425 38.27 -21.38 -0.31
CA THR A 425 37.32 -21.59 0.82
C THR A 425 37.54 -20.67 2.03
N ASN A 426 38.72 -20.08 2.17
CA ASN A 426 39.08 -19.17 3.27
C ASN A 426 39.25 -17.72 2.81
N ARG A 427 38.65 -17.35 1.68
CA ARG A 427 38.73 -16.02 1.09
C ARG A 427 37.34 -15.40 1.01
N SER A 428 37.25 -14.09 1.26
CA SER A 428 36.05 -13.31 0.99
C SER A 428 35.77 -13.30 -0.52
N GLN A 429 34.52 -13.59 -0.88
CA GLN A 429 34.13 -13.83 -2.27
C GLN A 429 32.64 -13.59 -2.48
N PHE A 430 32.26 -13.30 -3.72
CA PHE A 430 30.87 -13.24 -4.16
C PHE A 430 30.74 -13.89 -5.54
N SER A 431 29.50 -14.17 -5.93
CA SER A 431 29.18 -14.70 -7.25
C SER A 431 28.14 -13.85 -7.95
N ILE A 432 28.13 -13.91 -9.28
CA ILE A 432 27.09 -13.31 -10.10
C ILE A 432 26.25 -14.42 -10.71
N SER A 433 25.00 -14.48 -10.29
CA SER A 433 24.01 -15.41 -10.81
C SER A 433 23.52 -14.91 -12.16
N VAL A 434 24.06 -15.46 -13.25
CA VAL A 434 23.59 -15.16 -14.62
C VAL A 434 22.46 -16.12 -14.97
N ILE A 435 21.29 -15.56 -15.29
CA ILE A 435 20.03 -16.28 -15.49
C ILE A 435 19.49 -15.95 -16.88
N LEU A 436 19.17 -16.98 -17.66
CA LEU A 436 18.50 -16.84 -18.95
C LEU A 436 16.99 -16.70 -18.73
N LEU A 437 16.44 -15.56 -19.15
CA LEU A 437 15.04 -15.19 -18.94
C LEU A 437 14.10 -15.68 -20.04
N ARG A 438 14.60 -15.92 -21.25
CA ARG A 438 13.77 -16.26 -22.42
C ARG A 438 14.24 -17.55 -23.11
N PRO A 439 14.31 -18.69 -22.40
CA PRO A 439 14.81 -19.94 -22.96
C PRO A 439 13.93 -20.43 -24.13
N LYS A 440 14.57 -20.97 -25.17
CA LYS A 440 13.94 -21.67 -26.29
C LYS A 440 13.76 -23.15 -26.00
N SER A 441 14.67 -23.75 -25.23
CA SER A 441 14.60 -25.16 -24.81
C SER A 441 13.26 -25.48 -24.14
N ARG A 442 12.68 -26.63 -24.49
CA ARG A 442 11.44 -27.15 -23.91
C ARG A 442 11.63 -28.59 -23.45
N GLY A 443 11.00 -28.89 -22.32
CA GLY A 443 11.04 -30.16 -21.65
C GLY A 443 9.67 -30.78 -21.43
N THR A 444 9.66 -31.85 -20.64
CA THR A 444 8.45 -32.61 -20.30
C THR A 444 8.42 -33.05 -18.84
N LEU A 445 7.21 -33.13 -18.29
CA LEU A 445 6.88 -33.81 -17.04
C LEU A 445 6.03 -35.03 -17.36
N ARG A 446 6.43 -36.19 -16.83
CA ARG A 446 5.67 -37.45 -16.96
C ARG A 446 5.49 -38.14 -15.62
N LEU A 447 4.35 -38.81 -15.44
CA LEU A 447 4.18 -39.72 -14.30
C LEU A 447 5.22 -40.83 -14.36
N ARG A 448 5.81 -41.18 -13.22
CA ARG A 448 6.66 -42.36 -13.07
C ARG A 448 5.82 -43.64 -12.91
N SER A 449 4.71 -43.52 -12.16
CA SER A 449 3.77 -44.60 -11.88
C SER A 449 2.37 -44.01 -11.66
N SER A 450 1.39 -44.87 -11.36
CA SER A 450 0.05 -44.46 -10.93
C SER A 450 -0.06 -44.12 -9.43
N ASP A 451 1.04 -44.22 -8.67
CA ASP A 451 1.08 -43.87 -7.25
C ASP A 451 1.20 -42.34 -7.09
N PRO A 452 0.28 -41.67 -6.39
CA PRO A 452 0.37 -40.23 -6.14
C PRO A 452 1.59 -39.79 -5.30
N PHE A 453 2.26 -40.70 -4.60
CA PHE A 453 3.46 -40.40 -3.81
C PHE A 453 4.76 -40.45 -4.63
N ASP A 454 4.73 -41.13 -5.77
CA ASP A 454 5.90 -41.22 -6.63
C ASP A 454 6.17 -39.86 -7.27
N LYS A 455 7.42 -39.41 -7.14
CA LYS A 455 7.88 -38.17 -7.78
C LYS A 455 7.89 -38.34 -9.30
N PRO A 456 7.29 -37.40 -10.06
CA PRO A 456 7.26 -37.50 -11.51
C PRO A 456 8.66 -37.42 -12.13
N LEU A 457 8.76 -37.86 -13.38
CA LEU A 457 9.94 -37.67 -14.22
C LEU A 457 9.93 -36.23 -14.73
N LEU A 458 10.97 -35.48 -14.36
CA LEU A 458 11.11 -34.06 -14.66
C LEU A 458 12.30 -33.87 -15.59
N ASN A 459 12.04 -33.54 -16.86
CA ASN A 459 13.09 -33.30 -17.84
C ASN A 459 12.97 -31.88 -18.42
N PRO A 460 13.65 -30.88 -17.88
CA PRO A 460 13.63 -29.51 -18.42
C PRO A 460 14.37 -29.37 -19.76
N ASN A 461 15.29 -30.29 -20.05
CA ASN A 461 16.09 -30.27 -21.28
C ASN A 461 16.93 -28.97 -21.42
N TYR A 462 17.58 -28.54 -20.34
CA TYR A 462 18.33 -27.27 -20.34
C TYR A 462 19.44 -27.25 -21.39
N TYR A 463 19.53 -26.15 -22.15
CA TYR A 463 20.51 -25.90 -23.21
C TYR A 463 20.48 -26.92 -24.36
N ALA A 464 19.30 -27.50 -24.61
CA ALA A 464 19.07 -28.31 -25.81
C ALA A 464 19.16 -27.47 -27.09
N GLU A 465 18.76 -26.20 -27.01
CA GLU A 465 18.95 -25.21 -28.07
C GLU A 465 20.29 -24.50 -27.89
N GLU A 466 21.07 -24.39 -28.98
CA GLU A 466 22.40 -23.76 -28.94
C GLU A 466 22.33 -22.25 -28.63
N ASP A 467 21.29 -21.57 -29.10
CA ASP A 467 21.09 -20.15 -28.82
C ASP A 467 20.97 -19.89 -27.31
N ASP A 468 20.33 -20.80 -26.54
CA ASP A 468 20.19 -20.63 -25.09
C ASP A 468 21.55 -20.59 -24.38
N VAL A 469 22.49 -21.45 -24.81
CA VAL A 469 23.84 -21.49 -24.21
C VAL A 469 24.71 -20.32 -24.67
N SER A 470 24.56 -19.88 -25.92
CA SER A 470 25.29 -18.71 -26.44
C SER A 470 24.82 -17.43 -25.74
N THR A 471 23.51 -17.23 -25.60
CA THR A 471 22.93 -16.07 -24.89
C THR A 471 23.39 -16.00 -23.44
N ILE A 472 23.36 -17.12 -22.70
CA ILE A 472 23.82 -17.10 -21.30
C ILE A 472 25.34 -16.87 -21.19
N ALA A 473 26.13 -17.34 -22.15
CA ALA A 473 27.57 -17.09 -22.20
C ALA A 473 27.90 -15.62 -22.47
N GLU A 474 27.10 -14.90 -23.28
CA GLU A 474 27.20 -13.44 -23.40
C GLU A 474 26.92 -12.74 -22.06
N GLY A 475 25.87 -13.15 -21.36
CA GLY A 475 25.56 -12.63 -20.02
C GLY A 475 26.70 -12.87 -19.01
N MET A 476 27.39 -14.02 -19.10
CA MET A 476 28.57 -14.29 -18.28
C MET A 476 29.74 -13.38 -18.64
N ALA A 477 30.01 -13.19 -19.94
CA ALA A 477 31.06 -12.28 -20.40
C ALA A 477 30.82 -10.85 -19.91
N GLU A 478 29.57 -10.41 -19.91
CA GLU A 478 29.17 -9.10 -19.42
C GLU A 478 29.38 -8.95 -17.91
N ALA A 479 29.13 -9.99 -17.12
CA ALA A 479 29.46 -9.97 -15.69
C ALA A 479 30.97 -9.77 -15.45
N TYR A 480 31.84 -10.41 -16.25
CA TYR A 480 33.29 -10.15 -16.22
C TYR A 480 33.66 -8.74 -16.70
N HIS A 481 32.88 -8.15 -17.61
CA HIS A 481 33.06 -6.75 -18.00
C HIS A 481 32.76 -5.80 -16.84
N ILE A 482 31.60 -5.94 -16.19
CA ILE A 482 31.19 -5.11 -15.04
C ILE A 482 32.18 -5.25 -13.87
N ALA A 483 32.66 -6.47 -13.60
CA ALA A 483 33.61 -6.73 -12.52
C ALA A 483 34.93 -5.96 -12.66
N ARG A 484 35.32 -5.59 -13.89
CA ARG A 484 36.52 -4.79 -14.18
C ARG A 484 36.31 -3.29 -14.05
N SER A 485 35.09 -2.84 -13.69
CA SER A 485 34.80 -1.43 -13.46
C SER A 485 35.81 -0.83 -12.48
N PRO A 486 36.34 0.39 -12.75
CA PRO A 486 37.20 1.11 -11.82
C PRO A 486 36.60 1.26 -10.41
N THR A 487 35.26 1.26 -10.30
CA THR A 487 34.54 1.38 -9.02
C THR A 487 34.76 0.19 -8.08
N LEU A 488 35.15 -0.97 -8.60
CA LEU A 488 35.38 -2.19 -7.82
C LEU A 488 36.85 -2.39 -7.43
N LYS A 489 37.79 -1.66 -8.04
CA LYS A 489 39.23 -1.74 -7.73
C LYS A 489 39.55 -1.52 -6.23
N PRO A 490 38.94 -0.54 -5.52
CA PRO A 490 39.22 -0.34 -4.09
C PRO A 490 38.84 -1.54 -3.21
N TYR A 491 37.99 -2.44 -3.70
CA TYR A 491 37.52 -3.62 -2.99
C TYR A 491 38.30 -4.89 -3.37
N GLY A 492 39.37 -4.78 -4.17
CA GLY A 492 40.22 -5.90 -4.57
C GLY A 492 39.44 -6.99 -5.31
N VAL A 493 38.52 -6.60 -6.20
CA VAL A 493 37.70 -7.56 -6.96
C VAL A 493 38.54 -8.20 -8.06
N GLU A 494 38.69 -9.52 -7.98
CA GLU A 494 39.49 -10.32 -8.91
C GLU A 494 38.73 -11.61 -9.26
N PRO A 495 38.76 -12.09 -10.52
CA PRO A 495 38.12 -13.35 -10.89
C PRO A 495 38.86 -14.55 -10.28
N TYR A 496 38.19 -15.70 -10.20
CA TYR A 496 38.89 -16.96 -9.94
C TYR A 496 39.87 -17.27 -11.08
N GLU A 497 41.03 -17.82 -10.70
CA GLU A 497 42.11 -18.24 -11.60
C GLU A 497 42.19 -19.77 -11.77
N SER A 498 41.23 -20.51 -11.20
CA SER A 498 41.05 -21.94 -11.47
C SER A 498 40.15 -22.14 -12.69
N LEU A 499 40.40 -23.21 -13.45
CA LEU A 499 39.57 -23.59 -14.59
C LEU A 499 38.54 -24.66 -14.17
N VAL A 500 37.36 -24.61 -14.78
CA VAL A 500 36.35 -25.65 -14.58
C VAL A 500 36.79 -26.90 -15.34
N ASN A 501 36.86 -28.04 -14.63
CA ASN A 501 37.27 -29.31 -15.21
C ASN A 501 36.39 -29.72 -16.39
N GLY A 502 37.02 -30.07 -17.51
CA GLY A 502 36.39 -30.40 -18.78
C GLY A 502 36.22 -29.20 -19.73
N CYS A 503 36.63 -27.99 -19.30
CA CYS A 503 36.55 -26.77 -20.11
C CYS A 503 37.91 -26.14 -20.43
N GLU A 504 39.02 -26.74 -19.97
CA GLU A 504 40.36 -26.17 -20.03
C GLU A 504 40.82 -25.86 -21.45
N SER A 505 40.48 -26.73 -22.41
CA SER A 505 40.86 -26.59 -23.82
C SER A 505 40.28 -25.34 -24.50
N TYR A 506 39.24 -24.73 -23.92
CA TYR A 506 38.60 -23.53 -24.47
C TYR A 506 39.13 -22.23 -23.86
N HIS A 507 40.02 -22.30 -22.87
CA HIS A 507 40.54 -21.11 -22.18
C HIS A 507 41.89 -20.65 -22.76
N ASN A 508 42.13 -19.35 -22.77
CA ASN A 508 43.34 -18.71 -23.34
C ASN A 508 44.23 -18.05 -22.27
N SER A 509 44.14 -18.51 -21.01
CA SER A 509 44.82 -17.97 -19.83
C SER A 509 44.46 -16.52 -19.43
N ASN A 510 43.44 -15.91 -20.04
CA ASN A 510 42.94 -14.59 -19.63
C ASN A 510 41.67 -14.70 -18.76
N PHE A 511 41.85 -14.84 -17.45
CA PHE A 511 40.76 -14.99 -16.48
C PHE A 511 39.85 -13.76 -16.34
N SER A 512 40.36 -12.58 -16.72
CA SER A 512 39.59 -11.33 -16.75
C SER A 512 38.76 -11.17 -18.02
N HIS A 513 39.02 -11.96 -19.05
CA HIS A 513 38.29 -11.96 -20.31
C HIS A 513 38.16 -13.38 -20.88
N PRO A 514 37.42 -14.28 -20.19
CA PRO A 514 37.33 -15.67 -20.63
C PRO A 514 36.68 -15.77 -22.01
N PRO A 515 37.18 -16.63 -22.92
CA PRO A 515 36.60 -16.82 -24.25
C PRO A 515 35.13 -17.27 -24.20
N HIS A 516 34.34 -16.90 -25.21
CA HIS A 516 32.92 -17.24 -25.27
C HIS A 516 32.67 -18.77 -25.22
N GLU A 517 33.47 -19.57 -25.93
CA GLU A 517 33.36 -21.04 -25.89
C GLU A 517 33.69 -21.64 -24.52
N TYR A 518 34.62 -21.03 -23.77
CA TYR A 518 34.86 -21.42 -22.37
C TYR A 518 33.62 -21.18 -21.52
N LEU A 519 33.00 -20.01 -21.65
CA LEU A 519 31.79 -19.66 -20.90
C LEU A 519 30.60 -20.57 -21.25
N LYS A 520 30.43 -20.96 -22.52
CA LYS A 520 29.43 -21.96 -22.93
C LYS A 520 29.67 -23.32 -22.28
N CYS A 521 30.92 -23.78 -22.26
CA CYS A 521 31.29 -25.00 -21.56
C CYS A 521 30.99 -24.91 -20.06
N VAL A 522 31.36 -23.80 -19.41
CA VAL A 522 31.08 -23.56 -17.99
C VAL A 522 29.58 -23.55 -17.70
N ALA A 523 28.76 -22.93 -18.54
CA ALA A 523 27.31 -22.90 -18.39
C ALA A 523 26.69 -24.31 -18.43
N ARG A 524 27.16 -25.18 -19.34
CA ARG A 524 26.73 -26.59 -19.44
C ARG A 524 27.26 -27.46 -18.32
N THR A 525 28.45 -27.18 -17.81
CA THR A 525 29.06 -27.98 -16.73
C THR A 525 28.48 -27.61 -15.36
N LEU A 526 28.37 -26.32 -15.06
CA LEU A 526 27.88 -25.76 -13.80
C LEU A 526 26.47 -25.18 -13.94
N THR A 527 25.59 -25.93 -14.61
CA THR A 527 24.18 -25.56 -14.77
C THR A 527 23.44 -25.60 -13.45
N SER A 528 22.57 -24.62 -13.23
CA SER A 528 21.58 -24.65 -12.16
C SER A 528 20.23 -24.10 -12.61
N SER A 529 19.23 -24.23 -11.76
CA SER A 529 17.88 -23.70 -11.94
C SER A 529 17.70 -22.44 -11.10
N ALA A 530 17.11 -21.38 -11.65
CA ALA A 530 16.61 -20.26 -10.85
C ALA A 530 15.31 -20.62 -10.07
N ALA A 531 14.77 -21.82 -10.32
CA ALA A 531 13.55 -22.37 -9.72
C ALA A 531 12.27 -21.58 -10.08
N HIS A 532 12.23 -21.11 -11.32
CA HIS A 532 11.16 -20.35 -11.99
C HIS A 532 10.44 -21.21 -13.04
N ILE A 533 10.14 -22.44 -12.66
CA ILE A 533 9.56 -23.47 -13.54
C ILE A 533 8.12 -23.10 -13.90
N VAL A 534 7.71 -23.28 -15.16
CA VAL A 534 6.38 -22.96 -15.72
C VAL A 534 5.95 -23.92 -16.84
N GLY A 535 4.73 -23.75 -17.35
CA GLY A 535 4.32 -24.19 -18.70
C GLY A 535 3.68 -25.58 -18.86
N THR A 536 3.69 -26.41 -17.82
CA THR A 536 3.21 -27.81 -17.88
C THR A 536 1.70 -27.99 -18.10
N CYS A 537 0.92 -26.91 -17.94
CA CYS A 537 -0.51 -26.87 -18.22
C CYS A 537 -0.83 -25.65 -19.09
N LYS A 538 0.01 -25.38 -20.09
CA LYS A 538 -0.01 -24.21 -20.99
C LYS A 538 -1.43 -23.76 -21.34
N MET A 539 -1.70 -22.45 -21.17
CA MET A 539 -2.87 -21.79 -21.74
C MET A 539 -2.66 -21.47 -23.22
N GLY A 540 -3.74 -21.44 -23.99
CA GLY A 540 -3.69 -21.06 -25.40
C GLY A 540 -5.08 -20.91 -25.98
N ALA A 541 -5.15 -20.60 -27.28
CA ALA A 541 -6.42 -20.47 -27.98
C ALA A 541 -7.24 -21.76 -27.93
N THR A 542 -8.56 -21.66 -28.11
CA THR A 542 -9.48 -22.80 -28.03
C THR A 542 -9.17 -23.91 -29.04
N ASP A 543 -8.51 -23.58 -30.14
CA ASP A 543 -8.07 -24.44 -31.24
C ASP A 543 -6.58 -24.82 -31.17
N ASP A 544 -5.79 -24.27 -30.23
CA ASP A 544 -4.37 -24.63 -30.06
C ASP A 544 -4.24 -26.09 -29.59
N PRO A 545 -3.68 -27.02 -30.38
CA PRO A 545 -3.53 -28.42 -29.99
C PRO A 545 -2.52 -28.63 -28.86
N THR A 546 -1.66 -27.65 -28.59
CA THR A 546 -0.64 -27.69 -27.53
C THR A 546 -1.13 -27.12 -26.21
N ALA A 547 -2.35 -26.56 -26.17
CA ALA A 547 -2.94 -25.97 -24.96
C ALA A 547 -3.68 -27.00 -24.09
N VAL A 548 -3.47 -26.91 -22.78
CA VAL A 548 -4.17 -27.71 -21.75
C VAL A 548 -5.38 -26.95 -21.21
N VAL A 549 -5.23 -25.64 -21.01
CA VAL A 549 -6.31 -24.76 -20.58
C VAL A 549 -6.63 -23.70 -21.63
N ASP A 550 -7.86 -23.21 -21.64
CA ASP A 550 -8.24 -22.07 -22.48
C ASP A 550 -7.82 -20.72 -21.82
N PRO A 551 -8.05 -19.56 -22.47
CA PRO A 551 -7.68 -18.26 -21.90
C PRO A 551 -8.45 -17.90 -20.61
N GLU A 552 -9.55 -18.59 -20.32
CA GLU A 552 -10.26 -18.49 -19.04
C GLU A 552 -9.71 -19.47 -17.99
N LEU A 553 -8.61 -20.17 -18.27
CA LEU A 553 -7.96 -21.16 -17.41
C LEU A 553 -8.76 -22.44 -17.17
N ARG A 554 -9.79 -22.72 -17.99
CA ARG A 554 -10.59 -23.95 -17.91
C ARG A 554 -9.85 -25.10 -18.59
N VAL A 555 -9.81 -26.25 -17.93
CA VAL A 555 -9.20 -27.46 -18.51
C VAL A 555 -10.05 -27.93 -19.68
N ARG A 556 -9.43 -28.11 -20.84
CA ARG A 556 -10.14 -28.44 -22.08
C ARG A 556 -10.73 -29.86 -22.00
N GLY A 557 -11.90 -30.05 -22.61
CA GLY A 557 -12.56 -31.36 -22.70
C GLY A 557 -13.20 -31.89 -21.40
N VAL A 558 -13.13 -31.14 -20.30
CA VAL A 558 -13.87 -31.41 -19.06
C VAL A 558 -14.56 -30.13 -18.57
N ALA A 559 -15.57 -30.27 -17.73
CA ALA A 559 -16.22 -29.13 -17.08
C ALA A 559 -15.87 -29.07 -15.59
N ASN A 560 -16.00 -27.87 -15.02
CA ASN A 560 -15.80 -27.59 -13.59
C ASN A 560 -14.37 -27.83 -13.09
N VAL A 561 -13.36 -27.72 -13.95
CA VAL A 561 -11.94 -27.76 -13.55
C VAL A 561 -11.21 -26.58 -14.16
N ARG A 562 -10.50 -25.82 -13.31
CA ARG A 562 -9.54 -24.79 -13.74
C ARG A 562 -8.16 -25.08 -13.18
N VAL A 563 -7.13 -24.63 -13.88
CA VAL A 563 -5.77 -24.60 -13.35
C VAL A 563 -5.38 -23.14 -13.14
N ILE A 564 -5.07 -22.75 -11.91
CA ILE A 564 -4.70 -21.37 -11.58
C ILE A 564 -3.40 -21.41 -10.79
N ASP A 565 -2.29 -21.52 -11.51
CA ASP A 565 -0.92 -21.40 -11.00
C ASP A 565 0.06 -21.19 -12.17
N ALA A 566 1.36 -21.18 -11.90
CA ALA A 566 2.40 -20.91 -12.91
C ALA A 566 2.49 -21.98 -14.03
N SER A 567 1.83 -23.13 -13.92
CA SER A 567 1.82 -24.14 -14.98
C SER A 567 1.11 -23.66 -16.24
N VAL A 568 0.24 -22.65 -16.13
CA VAL A 568 -0.53 -22.15 -17.27
C VAL A 568 0.25 -21.20 -18.17
N MET A 569 1.38 -20.66 -17.72
CA MET A 569 2.15 -19.69 -18.50
C MET A 569 2.63 -20.29 -19.83
N PRO A 570 2.28 -19.73 -21.00
CA PRO A 570 2.73 -20.25 -22.29
C PRO A 570 4.24 -20.14 -22.45
N ARG A 571 4.79 -19.01 -21.97
CA ARG A 571 6.22 -18.73 -21.84
C ARG A 571 6.49 -18.14 -20.47
N VAL A 572 7.65 -18.42 -19.91
CA VAL A 572 8.11 -17.79 -18.68
C VAL A 572 8.29 -16.29 -18.89
N VAL A 573 7.92 -15.50 -17.88
CA VAL A 573 8.12 -14.04 -17.88
C VAL A 573 9.59 -13.71 -17.67
N SER A 574 10.04 -12.57 -18.19
CA SER A 574 11.40 -12.05 -18.05
C SER A 574 11.67 -11.47 -16.65
N ALA A 575 11.38 -12.27 -15.61
CA ALA A 575 11.50 -11.96 -14.19
C ALA A 575 11.37 -13.22 -13.31
N ASN A 576 11.57 -13.07 -12.00
CA ASN A 576 11.17 -14.10 -11.04
C ASN A 576 9.65 -14.35 -11.09
N THR A 577 9.21 -15.61 -11.09
CA THR A 577 7.82 -15.96 -11.44
C THR A 577 6.78 -15.77 -10.34
N ASN A 578 7.18 -15.43 -9.10
CA ASN A 578 6.22 -15.36 -7.98
C ASN A 578 5.18 -14.23 -8.17
N ALA A 579 5.59 -13.04 -8.62
CA ALA A 579 4.66 -11.95 -8.85
C ALA A 579 3.65 -12.30 -9.95
N ALA A 580 4.11 -12.83 -11.08
CA ALA A 580 3.24 -13.30 -12.15
C ALA A 580 2.28 -14.42 -11.70
N THR A 581 2.74 -15.30 -10.80
CA THR A 581 1.87 -16.36 -10.23
C THR A 581 0.78 -15.77 -9.32
N VAL A 582 1.10 -14.77 -8.51
CA VAL A 582 0.11 -14.06 -7.68
C VAL A 582 -0.89 -13.32 -8.58
N MET A 583 -0.42 -12.67 -9.65
CA MET A 583 -1.27 -12.03 -10.65
C MET A 583 -2.20 -13.04 -11.33
N ILE A 584 -1.71 -14.22 -11.74
CA ILE A 584 -2.56 -15.30 -12.27
C ILE A 584 -3.64 -15.71 -11.25
N GLY A 585 -3.31 -15.73 -9.96
CA GLY A 585 -4.27 -15.96 -8.89
C GLY A 585 -5.35 -14.86 -8.80
N GLU A 586 -4.97 -13.59 -8.91
CA GLU A 586 -5.89 -12.44 -8.93
C GLU A 586 -6.81 -12.45 -10.15
N TYR A 587 -6.22 -12.60 -11.34
CA TYR A 587 -6.98 -12.57 -12.58
C TYR A 587 -7.84 -13.83 -12.75
N GLY A 588 -7.30 -15.00 -12.41
CA GLY A 588 -8.04 -16.26 -12.40
C GLY A 588 -9.24 -16.25 -11.45
N ALA A 589 -9.11 -15.65 -10.26
CA ALA A 589 -10.26 -15.47 -9.37
C ALA A 589 -11.30 -14.50 -9.95
N GLN A 590 -10.85 -13.43 -10.63
CA GLN A 590 -11.75 -12.49 -11.30
C GLN A 590 -12.54 -13.18 -12.42
N LEU A 591 -11.89 -14.00 -13.26
CA LEU A 591 -12.54 -14.77 -14.33
C LEU A 591 -13.67 -15.67 -13.81
N ILE A 592 -13.47 -16.31 -12.65
CA ILE A 592 -14.53 -17.11 -11.99
C ILE A 592 -15.68 -16.22 -11.52
N ILE A 593 -15.39 -15.08 -10.90
CA ILE A 593 -16.41 -14.15 -10.40
C ILE A 593 -17.23 -13.57 -11.57
N ASP A 594 -16.58 -13.19 -12.66
CA ASP A 594 -17.24 -12.62 -13.83
C ASP A 594 -18.14 -13.64 -14.53
N SER A 595 -17.75 -14.92 -14.59
CA SER A 595 -18.62 -15.95 -15.17
C SER A 595 -19.92 -16.14 -14.37
N ILE A 596 -19.87 -15.96 -13.05
CA ILE A 596 -21.07 -15.99 -12.19
C ILE A 596 -21.97 -14.79 -12.51
N ILE A 597 -21.40 -13.59 -12.61
CA ILE A 597 -22.16 -12.37 -12.91
C ILE A 597 -22.87 -12.48 -14.26
N LYS A 598 -22.15 -12.93 -15.31
CA LYS A 598 -22.73 -13.15 -16.64
C LYS A 598 -23.87 -14.17 -16.61
N CYS A 599 -23.73 -15.26 -15.85
CA CYS A 599 -24.77 -16.28 -15.69
C CYS A 599 -26.02 -15.74 -14.95
N LEU A 600 -25.83 -14.86 -13.96
CA LEU A 600 -26.95 -14.21 -13.28
C LEU A 600 -27.70 -13.24 -14.21
N GLN A 601 -26.97 -12.51 -15.06
CA GLN A 601 -27.55 -11.60 -16.05
C GLN A 601 -28.25 -12.32 -17.21
N SER A 602 -27.78 -13.52 -17.60
CA SER A 602 -28.45 -14.31 -18.66
C SER A 602 -29.71 -15.04 -18.18
N ASN A 603 -29.88 -15.22 -16.86
CA ASN A 603 -31.05 -15.88 -16.27
C ASN A 603 -32.20 -14.91 -15.93
N SER A 604 -32.00 -13.60 -16.08
CA SER A 604 -33.06 -12.58 -15.99
C SER A 604 -33.72 -12.36 -17.36
N ASN A 605 -34.51 -13.35 -17.82
CA ASN A 605 -35.45 -13.19 -18.93
C ASN A 605 -36.78 -12.58 -18.41
N ASP A 606 -36.76 -11.29 -18.07
CA ASP A 606 -37.94 -10.44 -18.21
C ASP A 606 -37.66 -9.50 -19.40
N SER A 607 -38.59 -9.50 -20.36
CA SER A 607 -38.41 -8.95 -21.69
C SER A 607 -38.19 -7.42 -21.70
N PRO A 608 -37.43 -6.90 -22.68
CA PRO A 608 -37.21 -5.47 -22.82
C PRO A 608 -38.48 -4.77 -23.30
N ILE A 609 -38.81 -3.64 -22.69
CA ILE A 609 -39.82 -2.71 -23.20
C ILE A 609 -39.23 -2.06 -24.47
N VAL A 610 -39.75 -2.46 -25.63
CA VAL A 610 -39.52 -1.82 -26.92
C VAL A 610 -40.67 -0.85 -27.18
N PHE A 611 -40.35 0.38 -27.62
CA PHE A 611 -41.27 1.22 -28.38
C PHE A 611 -40.80 1.29 -29.85
N PRO A 612 -41.69 1.18 -30.84
CA PRO A 612 -41.33 1.00 -32.24
C PRO A 612 -41.35 2.30 -33.07
N ASP A 613 -40.59 2.23 -34.16
CA ASP A 613 -40.65 2.93 -35.46
C ASP A 613 -40.38 4.46 -35.53
N ASP A 614 -39.35 4.88 -36.27
CA ASP A 614 -39.47 5.10 -37.72
C ASP A 614 -38.08 5.42 -38.33
N ASP A 615 -37.75 4.76 -39.43
CA ASP A 615 -36.55 5.02 -40.24
C ASP A 615 -37.05 5.28 -41.68
N ASN A 616 -36.91 6.50 -42.18
CA ASN A 616 -37.12 6.82 -43.60
C ASN A 616 -36.26 8.01 -44.08
N ASP A 617 -35.47 7.69 -45.10
CA ASP A 617 -35.02 8.49 -46.25
C ASP A 617 -33.86 9.54 -46.19
N ARG A 618 -33.03 9.44 -47.24
CA ARG A 618 -31.81 10.20 -47.63
C ARG A 618 -32.15 11.60 -48.23
N PRO A 619 -31.20 12.31 -48.92
CA PRO A 619 -29.96 13.00 -48.51
C PRO A 619 -29.98 14.51 -48.88
N THR A 620 -29.04 15.36 -48.41
CA THR A 620 -28.35 16.42 -49.22
C THR A 620 -27.37 17.30 -48.42
N ASN A 621 -26.31 17.69 -49.14
CA ASN A 621 -25.15 18.52 -48.81
C ASN A 621 -25.40 19.86 -48.06
N LYS A 622 -24.46 20.23 -47.16
CA LYS A 622 -23.60 21.44 -47.30
C LYS A 622 -22.46 21.51 -46.25
N ARG A 623 -21.41 22.24 -46.64
CA ARG A 623 -20.02 22.28 -46.12
C ARG A 623 -19.82 22.94 -44.74
N GLN A 624 -18.75 22.46 -44.10
CA GLN A 624 -17.90 22.91 -42.98
C GLN A 624 -17.53 24.42 -42.94
N PRO A 625 -17.16 24.97 -41.76
CA PRO A 625 -15.78 24.84 -41.24
C PRO A 625 -15.66 24.39 -39.77
N ASP A 626 -14.46 23.87 -39.47
CA ASP A 626 -14.01 23.23 -38.24
C ASP A 626 -14.28 24.00 -36.93
N SER A 627 -14.88 23.28 -35.98
CA SER A 627 -14.45 23.31 -34.58
C SER A 627 -14.54 21.89 -34.03
N ASN A 628 -13.40 21.27 -33.71
CA ASN A 628 -13.33 19.93 -33.12
C ASN A 628 -13.80 19.97 -31.65
N ALA A 629 -15.08 20.25 -31.42
CA ALA A 629 -15.79 19.81 -30.23
C ALA A 629 -16.34 18.41 -30.52
N VAL A 630 -15.84 17.40 -29.83
CA VAL A 630 -16.39 16.04 -29.88
C VAL A 630 -17.86 16.10 -29.48
N GLN A 631 -18.78 15.88 -30.44
CA GLN A 631 -20.22 15.90 -30.18
C GLN A 631 -20.62 14.63 -29.43
N CYS A 632 -21.06 14.79 -28.17
CA CYS A 632 -21.64 13.73 -27.35
C CYS A 632 -22.90 13.11 -27.96
N LYS A 633 -23.11 11.81 -27.74
CA LYS A 633 -24.47 11.25 -27.79
C LYS A 633 -25.22 11.67 -26.51
N GLN A 634 -26.53 11.85 -26.58
CA GLN A 634 -27.33 12.38 -25.47
C GLN A 634 -27.33 11.48 -24.22
N ILE A 635 -27.07 10.18 -24.40
CA ILE A 635 -26.91 9.20 -23.33
C ILE A 635 -25.59 9.38 -22.57
N ASP A 636 -24.56 9.95 -23.22
CA ASP A 636 -23.21 10.15 -22.67
C ASP A 636 -23.07 11.56 -22.04
N CYS A 637 -24.18 12.29 -21.93
CA CYS A 637 -24.25 13.63 -21.36
C CYS A 637 -24.60 13.56 -19.88
N HIS A 638 -23.58 13.71 -19.02
CA HIS A 638 -23.75 13.60 -17.57
C HIS A 638 -23.55 14.93 -16.87
N SER A 639 -23.95 15.00 -15.59
CA SER A 639 -23.69 16.21 -14.81
C SER A 639 -22.20 16.29 -14.54
N PRO A 640 -21.62 17.49 -14.40
CA PRO A 640 -20.21 17.66 -14.07
C PRO A 640 -19.74 16.84 -12.87
N SER A 641 -20.64 16.61 -11.89
CA SER A 641 -20.40 15.78 -10.72
C SER A 641 -20.15 14.29 -10.99
N VAL A 642 -20.67 13.75 -12.09
CA VAL A 642 -20.46 12.35 -12.49
C VAL A 642 -19.10 12.17 -13.17
N CYS A 643 -18.61 13.22 -13.85
CA CYS A 643 -17.37 13.21 -14.62
C CYS A 643 -16.15 13.75 -13.85
N PHE A 644 -16.28 14.00 -12.54
CA PHE A 644 -15.35 14.83 -11.75
C PHE A 644 -13.90 14.32 -11.70
N LEU A 645 -13.66 13.03 -11.96
CA LEU A 645 -12.32 12.43 -11.98
C LEU A 645 -11.56 12.61 -13.30
N HIS A 646 -12.20 13.19 -14.34
CA HIS A 646 -11.63 13.33 -15.68
C HIS A 646 -11.43 14.79 -16.13
N ILE A 647 -11.33 15.74 -15.19
CA ILE A 647 -11.00 17.13 -15.52
C ILE A 647 -9.48 17.25 -15.74
N ASP A 648 -9.03 16.87 -16.93
CA ASP A 648 -7.96 17.62 -17.59
C ASP A 648 -8.65 18.72 -18.41
N GLU A 649 -8.42 19.98 -18.04
CA GLU A 649 -9.20 21.16 -18.44
C GLU A 649 -9.22 21.51 -19.94
N ALA A 650 -8.69 20.67 -20.84
CA ALA A 650 -8.45 21.09 -22.22
C ALA A 650 -9.39 20.56 -23.31
N ASN A 651 -10.19 19.48 -23.11
CA ASN A 651 -10.90 18.87 -24.26
C ASN A 651 -12.27 18.20 -23.99
N VAL A 652 -12.98 18.56 -22.91
CA VAL A 652 -14.29 17.94 -22.63
C VAL A 652 -15.42 18.75 -23.29
N GLY A 653 -16.16 18.15 -24.22
CA GLY A 653 -17.33 18.75 -24.86
C GLY A 653 -18.46 19.05 -23.87
N GLN A 654 -19.06 20.24 -23.97
CA GLN A 654 -20.26 20.60 -23.21
C GLN A 654 -21.51 20.07 -23.92
N CYS A 655 -22.49 19.60 -23.15
CA CYS A 655 -23.75 19.07 -23.68
C CYS A 655 -24.95 19.54 -22.83
N VAL A 656 -26.17 19.25 -23.28
CA VAL A 656 -27.41 19.56 -22.53
C VAL A 656 -28.09 18.25 -22.19
N ARG A 657 -28.31 18.03 -20.90
CA ARG A 657 -28.96 16.83 -20.35
C ARG A 657 -30.44 16.81 -20.73
N THR A 658 -31.06 15.65 -20.64
CA THR A 658 -32.49 15.45 -20.94
C THR A 658 -33.43 16.29 -20.07
N ASP A 659 -32.96 16.76 -18.91
CA ASP A 659 -33.66 17.69 -18.00
C ASP A 659 -33.44 19.18 -18.35
N GLY A 660 -32.73 19.49 -19.44
CA GLY A 660 -32.44 20.86 -19.89
C GLY A 660 -31.25 21.53 -19.18
N SER A 661 -30.60 20.86 -18.23
CA SER A 661 -29.41 21.38 -17.54
C SER A 661 -28.12 21.15 -18.33
N LYS A 662 -27.09 21.96 -18.07
CA LYS A 662 -25.77 21.81 -18.73
C LYS A 662 -25.03 20.58 -18.17
N GLY A 663 -24.49 19.77 -19.07
CA GLY A 663 -23.70 18.57 -18.78
C GLY A 663 -22.36 18.55 -19.52
N VAL A 664 -21.60 17.50 -19.28
CA VAL A 664 -20.30 17.23 -19.89
C VAL A 664 -20.23 15.79 -20.39
N CYS A 665 -19.41 15.60 -21.43
CA CYS A 665 -19.21 14.32 -22.11
C CYS A 665 -18.25 13.39 -21.36
N CYS A 666 -18.74 12.32 -20.73
CA CYS A 666 -17.89 11.27 -20.13
C CYS A 666 -18.65 9.94 -19.97
N GLU A 667 -17.98 8.80 -19.78
CA GLU A 667 -18.66 7.52 -19.47
C GLU A 667 -18.89 7.35 -17.94
N PRO A 668 -20.09 6.97 -17.46
CA PRO A 668 -20.40 6.89 -16.02
C PRO A 668 -19.90 5.64 -15.30
N ASP A 669 -19.56 4.57 -16.02
CA ASP A 669 -19.60 3.21 -15.47
C ASP A 669 -18.25 2.70 -14.94
N ILE A 670 -17.48 3.57 -14.29
CA ILE A 670 -16.34 3.13 -13.46
C ILE A 670 -16.80 3.06 -12.00
N LYS A 671 -17.16 1.84 -11.56
CA LYS A 671 -17.44 1.54 -10.15
C LYS A 671 -16.24 1.88 -9.26
N ILE A 672 -16.32 3.00 -8.56
CA ILE A 672 -15.34 3.43 -7.56
C ILE A 672 -15.42 2.45 -6.38
N THR A 673 -14.53 1.45 -6.36
CA THR A 673 -14.31 0.59 -5.21
C THR A 673 -13.27 1.25 -4.31
N GLY A 674 -13.73 1.78 -3.17
CA GLY A 674 -12.92 2.64 -2.30
C GLY A 674 -11.60 2.02 -1.82
N LYS A 675 -10.51 2.75 -2.06
CA LYS A 675 -9.26 2.76 -1.28
C LYS A 675 -8.57 4.13 -1.42
N ASP A 676 -8.37 4.76 -0.27
CA ASP A 676 -7.24 5.58 0.16
C ASP A 676 -6.73 6.71 -0.77
N PHE A 677 -7.34 7.89 -0.62
CA PHE A 677 -6.68 9.17 -0.87
C PHE A 677 -5.65 9.42 0.25
N GLU A 678 -4.35 9.31 -0.01
CA GLU A 678 -3.35 9.99 0.82
C GLU A 678 -3.14 11.41 0.29
N LEU A 679 -3.67 12.39 1.04
CA LEU A 679 -3.27 13.78 0.91
C LEU A 679 -1.82 13.90 1.38
N GLU A 680 -0.90 14.09 0.43
CA GLU A 680 0.51 14.36 0.68
C GLU A 680 0.66 15.71 1.43
N ILE A 681 0.65 15.72 2.76
CA ILE A 681 1.07 16.91 3.53
C ILE A 681 2.60 16.95 3.50
N ARG A 682 3.16 17.46 2.41
CA ARG A 682 4.56 17.89 2.39
C ARG A 682 4.72 19.07 3.35
N ILE A 683 5.23 18.81 4.55
CA ILE A 683 5.85 19.88 5.35
C ILE A 683 7.19 20.17 4.68
N PRO A 684 7.39 21.35 4.03
CA PRO A 684 8.63 21.65 3.35
C PRO A 684 9.81 21.54 4.31
N LYS A 685 10.92 20.93 3.89
CA LYS A 685 12.16 20.80 4.67
C LYS A 685 12.80 22.16 5.04
N ASP A 686 12.26 23.25 4.52
CA ASP A 686 12.71 24.63 4.73
C ASP A 686 11.74 25.48 5.57
N ILE A 687 11.00 24.89 6.52
CA ILE A 687 10.48 25.71 7.64
C ILE A 687 11.64 26.04 8.60
N GLN A 688 12.69 26.70 8.09
CA GLN A 688 13.07 27.90 8.80
C GLN A 688 11.83 28.78 8.74
N THR A 689 11.41 29.33 9.87
CA THR A 689 10.51 30.46 9.88
C THR A 689 11.06 31.50 8.90
N ARG A 690 10.55 31.48 7.65
CA ARG A 690 10.78 32.55 6.69
C ARG A 690 10.11 33.74 7.34
N ARG A 691 10.87 34.45 8.18
CA ARG A 691 10.63 35.85 8.46
C ARG A 691 10.54 36.47 7.08
N LEU A 692 9.34 36.89 6.71
CA LEU A 692 9.12 37.65 5.50
C LEU A 692 10.04 38.88 5.60
N GLY A 693 11.10 38.88 4.80
CA GLY A 693 11.84 40.11 4.52
C GLY A 693 10.87 41.07 3.82
N PRO A 694 10.92 42.38 4.12
CA PRO A 694 9.97 43.32 3.54
C PRO A 694 10.07 43.32 2.00
N PRO A 695 8.94 43.45 1.28
CA PRO A 695 8.97 43.66 -0.16
C PRO A 695 9.79 44.92 -0.48
N LYS A 696 10.71 44.82 -1.45
CA LYS A 696 11.61 45.92 -1.85
C LYS A 696 10.97 47.03 -2.70
N ASP A 697 9.65 47.05 -2.84
CA ASP A 697 8.99 48.10 -3.61
C ASP A 697 7.62 48.45 -3.03
N SER A 698 7.60 49.54 -2.27
CA SER A 698 6.40 50.12 -1.68
C SER A 698 5.86 51.19 -2.63
N SER A 699 4.75 50.91 -3.30
CA SER A 699 3.73 51.95 -3.41
C SER A 699 3.31 52.26 -1.97
N ALA A 700 3.95 53.25 -1.34
CA ALA A 700 4.01 53.39 0.11
C ALA A 700 2.60 53.52 0.72
N VAL A 701 2.14 52.45 1.38
CA VAL A 701 1.01 52.54 2.31
C VAL A 701 1.43 53.49 3.41
N THR A 702 0.77 54.64 3.50
CA THR A 702 1.07 55.66 4.49
C THR A 702 0.30 55.41 5.79
N LEU A 703 0.77 55.98 6.89
CA LEU A 703 0.03 55.95 8.16
C LEU A 703 -1.37 56.59 8.03
N ASN A 704 -1.55 57.55 7.12
CA ASN A 704 -2.84 58.17 6.86
C ASN A 704 -3.83 57.21 6.19
N ASP A 705 -3.36 56.38 5.26
CA ASP A 705 -4.17 55.34 4.61
C ASP A 705 -4.67 54.33 5.66
N ILE A 706 -3.77 53.86 6.53
CA ILE A 706 -4.11 52.94 7.62
C ILE A 706 -5.14 53.55 8.57
N ASN A 707 -4.95 54.81 8.98
CA ASN A 707 -5.87 55.50 9.89
C ASN A 707 -7.26 55.70 9.25
N THR A 708 -7.33 55.91 7.93
CA THR A 708 -8.59 56.08 7.21
C THR A 708 -9.33 54.76 7.10
N ALA A 709 -8.64 53.69 6.67
CA ALA A 709 -9.19 52.33 6.65
C ALA A 709 -9.66 51.86 8.03
N GLN A 710 -8.93 52.20 9.10
CA GLN A 710 -9.31 51.85 10.47
C GLN A 710 -10.61 52.53 10.92
N LYS A 711 -10.86 53.79 10.53
CA LYS A 711 -12.13 54.47 10.85
C LYS A 711 -13.31 53.73 10.23
N VAL A 712 -13.17 53.28 8.98
CA VAL A 712 -14.20 52.48 8.30
C VAL A 712 -14.41 51.15 9.02
N ALA A 713 -13.33 50.47 9.43
CA ALA A 713 -13.40 49.24 10.22
C ALA A 713 -14.15 49.42 11.56
N ILE A 714 -13.94 50.54 12.26
CA ILE A 714 -14.66 50.85 13.51
C ILE A 714 -16.17 51.01 13.25
N VAL A 715 -16.54 51.71 12.18
CA VAL A 715 -17.96 51.87 11.80
C VAL A 715 -18.58 50.52 11.44
N PHE A 716 -17.84 49.65 10.74
CA PHE A 716 -18.27 48.28 10.47
C PHE A 716 -18.58 47.51 11.76
N MET A 717 -17.70 47.58 12.77
CA MET A 717 -17.92 46.94 14.07
C MET A 717 -19.14 47.50 14.81
N GLN A 718 -19.35 48.82 14.79
CA GLN A 718 -20.53 49.45 15.39
C GLN A 718 -21.84 49.00 14.71
N ASN A 719 -21.82 48.79 13.39
CA ASN A 719 -22.98 48.26 12.67
C ASN A 719 -23.22 46.79 13.00
N GLN A 720 -22.16 46.00 13.18
CA GLN A 720 -22.26 44.63 13.66
C GLN A 720 -22.89 44.57 15.06
N ASP A 721 -22.50 45.46 15.99
CA ASP A 721 -23.11 45.52 17.33
C ASP A 721 -24.61 45.85 17.28
N LYS A 722 -25.01 46.78 16.41
CA LYS A 722 -26.42 47.09 16.17
C LYS A 722 -27.18 45.86 15.62
N LEU A 723 -26.55 45.08 14.74
CA LEU A 723 -27.14 43.84 14.22
C LEU A 723 -27.30 42.81 15.34
N GLU A 724 -26.29 42.60 16.18
CA GLU A 724 -26.36 41.66 17.30
C GLU A 724 -27.48 42.02 18.30
N ILE A 725 -27.69 43.32 18.57
CA ILE A 725 -28.82 43.80 19.39
C ILE A 725 -30.16 43.47 18.71
N LYS A 726 -30.28 43.65 17.40
CA LYS A 726 -31.49 43.30 16.64
C LYS A 726 -31.77 41.79 16.69
N LEU A 727 -30.75 40.96 16.49
CA LEU A 727 -30.87 39.50 16.56
C LEU A 727 -31.34 39.04 17.95
N ARG A 728 -30.80 39.64 19.01
CA ARG A 728 -31.22 39.38 20.39
C ARG A 728 -32.67 39.77 20.64
N LYS A 729 -33.08 40.98 20.24
CA LYS A 729 -34.47 41.46 20.41
C LYS A 729 -35.48 40.63 19.61
N GLY A 730 -35.06 40.06 18.48
CA GLY A 730 -35.90 39.21 17.63
C GLY A 730 -35.92 37.73 17.99
N ASP A 731 -35.28 37.30 19.08
CA ASP A 731 -35.12 35.87 19.44
C ASP A 731 -34.46 35.01 18.33
N LEU A 732 -33.54 35.64 17.58
CA LEU A 732 -32.83 35.04 16.44
C LEU A 732 -31.40 34.57 16.80
N LEU A 733 -31.09 34.42 18.08
CA LEU A 733 -29.84 33.81 18.57
C LEU A 733 -30.02 32.29 18.77
N ALA A 734 -28.93 31.55 18.99
CA ALA A 734 -29.04 30.11 19.24
C ALA A 734 -29.76 29.84 20.58
N LYS A 735 -30.79 28.99 20.56
CA LYS A 735 -31.69 28.76 21.70
C LYS A 735 -31.09 27.75 22.68
N ARG A 736 -31.19 28.03 23.98
CA ARG A 736 -30.72 27.09 25.02
C ARG A 736 -31.39 25.72 24.84
N GLY A 737 -30.58 24.66 24.84
CA GLY A 737 -31.04 23.29 24.62
C GLY A 737 -31.09 22.86 23.15
N SER A 738 -30.86 23.76 22.19
CA SER A 738 -30.70 23.39 20.79
C SER A 738 -29.32 22.80 20.50
N GLY A 739 -29.20 22.01 19.43
CA GLY A 739 -27.90 21.45 19.01
C GLY A 739 -26.88 22.53 18.66
N GLU A 740 -27.32 23.63 18.06
CA GLU A 740 -26.48 24.79 17.72
C GLU A 740 -25.93 25.48 18.97
N PHE A 741 -26.73 25.57 20.03
CA PHE A 741 -26.33 26.12 21.31
C PHE A 741 -25.33 25.20 22.01
N ALA A 742 -25.57 23.88 22.01
CA ALA A 742 -24.63 22.91 22.57
C ALA A 742 -23.26 22.98 21.85
N HIS A 743 -23.27 22.93 20.52
CA HIS A 743 -22.06 22.99 19.69
C HIS A 743 -21.27 24.30 19.88
N GLN A 744 -21.93 25.45 19.96
CA GLN A 744 -21.21 26.71 20.19
C GLN A 744 -20.70 26.89 21.62
N ASN A 745 -21.32 26.25 22.60
CA ASN A 745 -20.77 26.23 23.96
C ASN A 745 -19.59 25.28 24.08
N PHE A 746 -19.53 24.22 23.26
CA PHE A 746 -18.36 23.36 23.16
C PHE A 746 -17.10 24.13 22.73
N PHE A 747 -17.21 24.99 21.71
CA PHE A 747 -16.17 25.94 21.27
C PHE A 747 -16.36 27.34 21.88
N GLY A 748 -16.89 27.40 23.11
CA GLY A 748 -17.27 28.65 23.75
C GLY A 748 -16.09 29.59 23.90
N ALA A 749 -16.29 30.88 23.62
CA ALA A 749 -15.26 31.90 23.86
C ALA A 749 -15.33 32.35 25.33
N ASN A 750 -14.21 32.32 26.03
CA ASN A 750 -14.10 32.99 27.31
C ASN A 750 -14.18 34.53 27.10
N PRO A 751 -14.50 35.34 28.12
CA PRO A 751 -14.66 36.80 27.95
C PRO A 751 -13.43 37.49 27.36
N ARG A 752 -12.23 37.01 27.70
CA ARG A 752 -10.98 37.54 27.14
C ARG A 752 -10.84 37.20 25.66
N ALA A 753 -11.32 36.04 25.22
CA ALA A 753 -11.31 35.62 23.83
C ALA A 753 -12.26 36.47 22.98
N VAL A 754 -13.45 36.80 23.51
CA VAL A 754 -14.38 37.73 22.86
C VAL A 754 -13.72 39.10 22.67
N GLN A 755 -13.04 39.62 23.68
CA GLN A 755 -12.34 40.90 23.58
C GLN A 755 -11.23 40.88 22.51
N LEU A 756 -10.32 39.89 22.58
CA LEU A 756 -9.22 39.77 21.61
C LEU A 756 -9.74 39.58 20.18
N SER A 757 -10.83 38.82 20.03
CA SER A 757 -11.53 38.64 18.76
C SER A 757 -12.04 39.95 18.17
N ARG A 758 -12.58 40.85 18.99
CA ARG A 758 -13.08 42.16 18.53
C ARG A 758 -11.95 43.06 18.04
N GLU A 759 -10.86 43.12 18.80
CA GLU A 759 -9.65 43.86 18.42
C GLU A 759 -9.06 43.32 17.10
N ALA A 760 -8.99 42.00 16.95
CA ALA A 760 -8.52 41.34 15.74
C ALA A 760 -9.46 41.55 14.54
N MET A 761 -10.78 41.58 14.74
CA MET A 761 -11.74 41.88 13.67
C MET A 761 -11.57 43.31 13.13
N ILE A 762 -11.27 44.29 13.99
CA ILE A 762 -10.95 45.66 13.55
C ILE A 762 -9.71 45.65 12.65
N ALA A 763 -8.66 44.94 13.05
CA ALA A 763 -7.44 44.83 12.24
C ALA A 763 -7.68 44.13 10.89
N LEU A 764 -8.49 43.08 10.86
CA LEU A 764 -8.85 42.36 9.63
C LEU A 764 -9.70 43.21 8.68
N GLN A 765 -10.70 43.92 9.22
CA GLN A 765 -11.50 44.82 8.40
C GLN A 765 -10.66 46.00 7.89
N THR A 766 -9.74 46.52 8.71
CA THR A 766 -8.79 47.56 8.27
C THR A 766 -7.93 47.05 7.10
N ALA A 767 -7.43 45.82 7.18
CA ALA A 767 -6.67 45.19 6.10
C ALA A 767 -7.52 45.06 4.82
N LYS A 768 -8.79 44.64 4.95
CA LYS A 768 -9.71 44.49 3.82
C LYS A 768 -10.01 45.82 3.12
N GLU A 769 -10.28 46.87 3.88
CA GLU A 769 -10.52 48.20 3.33
C GLU A 769 -9.26 48.77 2.66
N LEU A 770 -8.09 48.60 3.29
CA LEU A 770 -6.83 49.07 2.72
C LEU A 770 -6.48 48.35 1.41
N SER A 771 -6.69 47.03 1.37
CA SER A 771 -6.53 46.23 0.14
C SER A 771 -7.43 46.74 -0.99
N LYS A 772 -8.68 47.06 -0.67
CA LYS A 772 -9.66 47.56 -1.62
C LYS A 772 -9.29 48.96 -2.13
N GLU A 773 -8.93 49.87 -1.23
CA GLU A 773 -8.55 51.26 -1.55
C GLU A 773 -7.30 51.29 -2.44
N LYS A 774 -6.31 50.44 -2.16
CA LYS A 774 -5.06 50.38 -2.93
C LYS A 774 -5.12 49.45 -4.15
N GLY A 775 -6.25 48.81 -4.41
CA GLY A 775 -6.44 47.91 -5.56
C GLY A 775 -5.50 46.69 -5.54
N PHE A 776 -5.17 46.17 -4.37
CA PHE A 776 -4.29 45.00 -4.25
C PHE A 776 -4.99 43.73 -4.73
N ASN A 777 -4.28 42.94 -5.54
CA ASN A 777 -4.69 41.58 -5.86
C ASN A 777 -4.44 40.63 -4.66
N VAL A 778 -5.00 39.42 -4.71
CA VAL A 778 -4.96 38.42 -3.62
C VAL A 778 -3.55 38.24 -3.03
N GLU A 779 -2.54 38.13 -3.89
CA GLU A 779 -1.17 37.89 -3.45
C GLU A 779 -0.53 39.13 -2.83
N GLN A 780 -0.83 40.31 -3.39
CA GLN A 780 -0.42 41.59 -2.84
C GLN A 780 -1.08 41.85 -1.49
N SER A 781 -2.38 41.60 -1.34
CA SER A 781 -3.11 41.74 -0.06
C SER A 781 -2.49 40.86 1.02
N ARG A 782 -2.14 39.63 0.66
CA ARG A 782 -1.52 38.67 1.58
C ARG A 782 -0.09 39.06 1.99
N ARG A 783 0.78 39.34 1.01
CA ARG A 783 2.21 39.58 1.25
C ARG A 783 2.53 41.01 1.69
N ARG A 784 1.90 42.03 1.08
CA ARG A 784 2.22 43.43 1.36
C ARG A 784 1.67 43.88 2.71
N LEU A 785 0.43 43.51 3.04
CA LEU A 785 -0.16 43.87 4.33
C LEU A 785 0.58 43.20 5.49
N SER A 786 1.06 41.96 5.28
CA SER A 786 1.94 41.24 6.22
C SER A 786 3.25 41.97 6.57
N GLY A 787 3.66 42.98 5.79
CA GLY A 787 4.80 43.83 6.13
C GLY A 787 4.47 44.99 7.09
N ILE A 788 3.19 45.28 7.37
CA ILE A 788 2.77 46.43 8.19
C ILE A 788 2.80 46.05 9.67
N ASP A 789 3.69 46.67 10.44
CA ASP A 789 3.73 46.53 11.90
C ASP A 789 2.64 47.39 12.56
N LEU A 790 1.69 46.73 13.23
CA LEU A 790 0.58 47.39 13.92
C LEU A 790 1.03 48.24 15.10
N ARG A 791 2.23 48.00 15.67
CA ARG A 791 2.79 48.82 16.77
C ARG A 791 3.03 50.27 16.38
N SER A 792 3.26 50.52 15.09
CA SER A 792 3.43 51.85 14.52
C SER A 792 2.10 52.59 14.26
N THR A 793 0.97 51.96 14.55
CA THR A 793 -0.37 52.45 14.22
C THR A 793 -1.18 52.73 15.48
N ARG A 794 -2.39 53.30 15.32
CA ARG A 794 -3.34 53.47 16.43
C ARG A 794 -3.84 52.13 17.01
N MET A 795 -3.52 51.00 16.39
CA MET A 795 -3.86 49.64 16.84
C MET A 795 -2.75 49.00 17.70
N ASN A 796 -1.70 49.73 18.09
CA ASN A 796 -0.63 49.22 18.96
C ASN A 796 -1.15 48.55 20.25
N GLY A 797 -2.25 49.06 20.81
CA GLY A 797 -2.89 48.47 21.99
C GLY A 797 -3.46 47.06 21.80
N PHE A 798 -3.62 46.60 20.55
CA PHE A 798 -4.11 45.25 20.24
C PHE A 798 -2.98 44.21 20.19
N CYS A 799 -1.72 44.65 20.19
CA CYS A 799 -0.56 43.77 20.08
C CYS A 799 -0.37 42.92 21.33
N PRO A 800 -0.09 41.61 21.19
CA PRO A 800 0.33 40.80 22.32
C PRO A 800 1.67 41.32 22.86
N GLN A 801 1.73 41.53 24.18
CA GLN A 801 2.95 41.96 24.85
C GLN A 801 3.94 40.80 24.94
N GLU A 802 5.22 41.08 24.64
CA GLU A 802 6.28 40.09 24.78
C GLU A 802 6.66 39.92 26.26
N PRO A 803 6.57 38.70 26.82
CA PRO A 803 6.81 38.48 28.24
C PRO A 803 8.31 38.34 28.56
N GLU A 804 8.67 38.62 29.80
CA GLU A 804 9.96 38.24 30.36
C GLU A 804 9.94 36.78 30.82
N CYS A 805 10.92 35.99 30.39
CA CYS A 805 11.01 34.58 30.78
C CYS A 805 11.65 34.43 32.16
N ILE A 806 10.82 34.31 33.19
CA ILE A 806 11.26 34.08 34.56
C ILE A 806 11.80 32.64 34.69
N SER A 807 12.93 32.47 35.37
CA SER A 807 13.51 31.15 35.64
C SER A 807 12.84 30.50 36.85
N THR A 808 11.73 29.79 36.62
CA THR A 808 11.03 29.01 37.63
C THR A 808 11.29 27.51 37.48
N LYS A 809 11.12 26.74 38.57
CA LYS A 809 11.24 25.27 38.54
C LYS A 809 10.19 24.59 37.65
N TYR A 810 9.04 25.24 37.47
CA TYR A 810 7.91 24.76 36.66
C TYR A 810 7.62 25.75 35.54
N ARG A 811 7.06 25.26 34.44
CA ARG A 811 6.58 26.09 33.33
C ARG A 811 5.40 26.97 33.78
N SER A 812 5.16 28.07 33.08
CA SER A 812 3.96 28.87 33.34
C SER A 812 2.71 28.10 32.91
N SER A 813 1.60 28.33 33.61
CA SER A 813 0.32 27.68 33.29
C SER A 813 -0.24 28.06 31.92
N ASP A 814 0.08 29.25 31.43
CA ASP A 814 -0.38 29.77 30.16
C ASP A 814 0.53 29.39 28.98
N GLY A 815 1.58 28.59 29.19
CA GLY A 815 2.51 28.17 28.14
C GLY A 815 3.51 29.24 27.68
N THR A 816 3.51 30.42 28.31
CA THR A 816 4.53 31.45 28.10
C THR A 816 5.95 30.90 28.30
N CYS A 817 6.87 31.26 27.41
CA CYS A 817 8.29 30.89 27.47
C CYS A 817 8.57 29.37 27.45
N ASN A 818 7.63 28.55 27.00
CA ASN A 818 7.89 27.15 26.65
C ASN A 818 8.99 27.04 25.58
N ASN A 819 9.12 28.06 24.72
CA ASN A 819 10.25 28.27 23.84
C ASN A 819 10.96 29.59 24.19
N ARG A 820 12.23 29.53 24.62
CA ARG A 820 13.00 30.73 25.01
C ARG A 820 13.37 31.66 23.85
N LYS A 821 13.43 31.14 22.61
CA LYS A 821 13.69 31.95 21.41
C LYS A 821 12.41 32.61 20.88
N HIS A 822 11.27 31.97 21.10
CA HIS A 822 9.96 32.44 20.67
C HIS A 822 8.99 32.39 21.84
N ARG A 823 9.06 33.42 22.69
CA ARG A 823 8.48 33.42 24.05
C ARG A 823 6.96 33.27 24.10
N LEU A 824 6.29 33.57 23.00
CA LEU A 824 4.84 33.46 22.85
C LEU A 824 4.38 32.13 22.19
N TRP A 825 5.30 31.28 21.73
CA TRP A 825 4.93 30.02 21.09
C TRP A 825 4.39 29.02 22.11
N GLY A 826 3.21 28.47 21.80
CA GLY A 826 2.51 27.55 22.69
C GLY A 826 1.73 28.25 23.81
N LYS A 827 1.74 29.59 23.87
CA LYS A 827 0.99 30.36 24.85
C LYS A 827 -0.52 30.24 24.58
N SER A 828 -1.34 30.18 25.63
CA SER A 828 -2.78 30.32 25.51
C SER A 828 -3.20 31.74 25.12
N MET A 829 -4.41 31.89 24.58
CA MET A 829 -4.99 33.18 24.17
C MET A 829 -4.17 33.91 23.09
N ILE A 830 -3.58 33.15 22.16
CA ILE A 830 -2.83 33.66 21.00
C ILE A 830 -3.26 32.92 19.72
N THR A 831 -2.80 33.37 18.55
CA THR A 831 -3.10 32.70 17.29
C THR A 831 -2.54 31.28 17.23
N PHE A 832 -3.28 30.36 16.63
CA PHE A 832 -2.80 29.04 16.27
C PHE A 832 -1.74 29.14 15.17
N ASN A 833 -0.54 28.60 15.41
CA ASN A 833 0.53 28.63 14.41
C ASN A 833 0.22 27.61 13.31
N ARG A 834 0.14 28.07 12.06
CA ARG A 834 -0.01 27.19 10.89
C ARG A 834 1.34 26.74 10.36
N LEU A 835 1.39 25.51 9.84
CA LEU A 835 2.52 25.01 9.07
C LEU A 835 2.53 25.55 7.63
N LEU A 836 1.35 25.87 7.09
CA LEU A 836 1.15 26.42 5.76
C LEU A 836 0.56 27.82 5.84
N GLU A 837 0.87 28.66 4.85
CA GLU A 837 0.33 30.00 4.75
C GLU A 837 -1.20 29.96 4.54
N ALA A 838 -1.91 30.92 5.14
CA ALA A 838 -3.35 31.04 4.92
C ALA A 838 -3.67 31.38 3.46
N SER A 839 -4.67 30.69 2.89
CA SER A 839 -5.18 30.90 1.54
C SER A 839 -6.66 31.32 1.62
N TYR A 840 -6.89 32.62 1.46
CA TYR A 840 -8.21 33.24 1.42
C TYR A 840 -8.46 33.80 0.01
N SER A 841 -9.71 33.81 -0.45
CA SER A 841 -10.05 34.27 -1.80
C SER A 841 -9.79 35.77 -2.01
N ASP A 842 -9.92 36.57 -0.96
CA ASP A 842 -9.55 37.98 -0.90
C ASP A 842 -8.13 38.21 -0.35
N GLY A 843 -7.38 37.13 -0.09
CA GLY A 843 -6.06 37.16 0.53
C GLY A 843 -6.06 37.53 2.02
N ILE A 844 -7.23 37.76 2.64
CA ILE A 844 -7.34 38.32 3.99
C ILE A 844 -8.28 37.50 4.88
N ASN A 845 -9.54 37.30 4.49
CA ASN A 845 -10.57 36.78 5.38
C ASN A 845 -11.57 35.85 4.72
N ASP A 846 -11.89 36.04 3.44
CA ASP A 846 -13.00 35.37 2.77
C ASP A 846 -12.67 33.91 2.43
N PRO A 847 -13.63 32.96 2.54
CA PRO A 847 -13.37 31.55 2.25
C PRO A 847 -12.74 31.36 0.88
N ARG A 848 -11.86 30.37 0.77
CA ARG A 848 -11.22 30.01 -0.50
C ARG A 848 -12.28 29.66 -1.54
N VAL A 849 -12.00 30.05 -2.79
CA VAL A 849 -12.78 29.70 -3.98
C VAL A 849 -11.95 28.80 -4.88
N SER A 850 -12.59 28.17 -5.85
CA SER A 850 -11.95 27.40 -6.93
C SER A 850 -11.08 28.32 -7.80
N VAL A 851 -10.23 27.72 -8.64
CA VAL A 851 -9.30 28.44 -9.55
C VAL A 851 -10.07 29.34 -10.53
N ASP A 852 -11.25 28.92 -10.95
CA ASP A 852 -12.17 29.65 -11.82
C ASP A 852 -13.01 30.71 -11.07
N GLY A 853 -12.81 30.88 -9.75
CA GLY A 853 -13.54 31.80 -8.89
C GLY A 853 -14.89 31.26 -8.41
N SER A 854 -15.27 30.04 -8.76
CA SER A 854 -16.52 29.42 -8.28
C SER A 854 -16.44 28.98 -6.80
N PRO A 855 -17.59 28.88 -6.09
CA PRO A 855 -17.60 28.35 -4.72
C PRO A 855 -17.06 26.92 -4.68
N LEU A 856 -16.29 26.59 -3.63
CA LEU A 856 -15.86 25.21 -3.38
C LEU A 856 -17.07 24.32 -3.02
N PRO A 857 -16.98 23.00 -3.25
CA PRO A 857 -18.02 22.05 -2.83
C PRO A 857 -18.37 22.18 -1.34
N SER A 858 -19.63 21.95 -0.98
CA SER A 858 -20.07 21.98 0.42
C SER A 858 -19.24 21.01 1.26
N ALA A 859 -18.83 21.44 2.46
CA ALA A 859 -18.11 20.58 3.39
C ALA A 859 -18.90 19.30 3.74
N ARG A 860 -20.24 19.36 3.69
CA ARG A 860 -21.10 18.17 3.89
C ARG A 860 -21.00 17.19 2.73
N ASP A 861 -21.05 17.69 1.50
CA ASP A 861 -20.95 16.85 0.30
C ASP A 861 -19.57 16.19 0.23
N VAL A 862 -18.51 16.95 0.53
CA VAL A 862 -17.13 16.42 0.63
C VAL A 862 -17.03 15.34 1.71
N SER A 863 -17.62 15.56 2.88
CA SER A 863 -17.62 14.56 3.97
C SER A 863 -18.33 13.27 3.58
N LEU A 864 -19.48 13.35 2.91
CA LEU A 864 -20.22 12.18 2.45
C LEU A 864 -19.45 11.36 1.40
N LEU A 865 -18.70 12.05 0.54
CA LEU A 865 -17.93 11.43 -0.53
C LEU A 865 -16.59 10.83 -0.05
N LEU A 866 -15.84 11.56 0.77
CA LEU A 866 -14.48 11.17 1.20
C LEU A 866 -14.47 10.24 2.42
N ALA A 867 -15.45 10.37 3.32
CA ALA A 867 -15.52 9.62 4.56
C ALA A 867 -16.90 8.95 4.72
N PRO A 868 -17.27 8.01 3.83
CA PRO A 868 -18.52 7.29 3.99
C PRO A 868 -18.50 6.52 5.32
N ASP A 869 -19.51 6.74 6.17
CA ASP A 869 -19.64 6.12 7.49
C ASP A 869 -19.57 4.58 7.41
N ARG A 870 -18.36 4.03 7.55
CA ARG A 870 -18.10 2.59 7.62
C ARG A 870 -17.60 2.25 9.01
N ASN A 871 -18.54 1.94 9.90
CA ASN A 871 -18.23 1.57 11.27
C ASN A 871 -17.52 0.20 11.32
N ARG A 872 -16.21 0.18 11.63
CA ARG A 872 -15.41 -1.04 11.83
C ARG A 872 -14.83 -1.04 13.26
N PRO A 873 -15.63 -1.32 14.29
CA PRO A 873 -15.18 -1.24 15.68
C PRO A 873 -14.17 -2.36 16.00
N ASN A 874 -13.14 -2.01 16.76
CA ASN A 874 -12.24 -2.94 17.42
C ASN A 874 -12.44 -2.82 18.94
N ASN A 875 -12.99 -3.86 19.57
CA ASN A 875 -13.36 -3.86 20.98
C ASN A 875 -12.19 -3.61 21.95
N ARG A 876 -10.94 -3.75 21.49
CA ARG A 876 -9.73 -3.52 22.30
C ARG A 876 -9.14 -2.13 22.10
N TYR A 877 -9.06 -1.68 20.84
CA TYR A 877 -8.30 -0.49 20.49
C TYR A 877 -9.17 0.73 20.20
N THR A 878 -10.43 0.56 19.75
CA THR A 878 -11.27 1.71 19.35
C THR A 878 -11.49 2.67 20.50
N LEU A 879 -11.80 2.18 21.71
CA LEU A 879 -11.97 3.05 22.88
C LEU A 879 -10.66 3.73 23.30
N MET A 880 -9.54 3.00 23.28
CA MET A 880 -8.23 3.57 23.65
C MET A 880 -7.77 4.64 22.65
N VAL A 881 -7.91 4.36 21.35
CA VAL A 881 -7.52 5.28 20.27
C VAL A 881 -8.43 6.50 20.26
N MET A 882 -9.74 6.33 20.43
CA MET A 882 -10.69 7.42 20.56
C MET A 882 -10.34 8.31 21.76
N GLN A 883 -10.10 7.71 22.93
CA GLN A 883 -9.77 8.46 24.14
C GLN A 883 -8.44 9.21 24.03
N LEU A 884 -7.42 8.58 23.42
CA LEU A 884 -6.13 9.23 23.15
C LEU A 884 -6.28 10.38 22.15
N GLY A 885 -7.08 10.19 21.10
CA GLY A 885 -7.38 11.23 20.11
C GLY A 885 -8.07 12.44 20.76
N GLN A 886 -9.09 12.20 21.58
CA GLN A 886 -9.79 13.23 22.35
C GLN A 886 -8.86 13.96 23.32
N PHE A 887 -7.97 13.22 24.01
CA PHE A 887 -6.97 13.82 24.89
C PHE A 887 -6.03 14.77 24.14
N ILE A 888 -5.51 14.34 22.98
CA ILE A 888 -4.61 15.13 22.14
C ILE A 888 -5.33 16.36 21.57
N ASP A 889 -6.55 16.21 21.06
CA ASP A 889 -7.32 17.33 20.53
C ASP A 889 -7.59 18.38 21.61
N HIS A 890 -8.02 17.94 22.80
CA HIS A 890 -8.32 18.85 23.89
C HIS A 890 -7.10 19.61 24.42
N ASP A 891 -5.90 19.05 24.28
CA ASP A 891 -4.63 19.69 24.67
C ASP A 891 -4.04 20.59 23.58
N LEU A 892 -4.31 20.32 22.31
CA LEU A 892 -3.71 21.08 21.21
C LEU A 892 -4.63 22.18 20.72
N THR A 893 -5.93 21.93 20.64
CA THR A 893 -6.87 22.85 20.01
C THR A 893 -8.00 23.19 20.97
N HIS A 894 -8.26 24.48 21.13
CA HIS A 894 -9.53 25.00 21.65
C HIS A 894 -9.78 26.34 20.99
N THR A 895 -10.11 26.29 19.70
CA THR A 895 -10.37 27.48 18.91
C THR A 895 -11.68 28.13 19.36
N ALA A 896 -11.62 29.38 19.81
CA ALA A 896 -12.81 30.12 20.19
C ALA A 896 -13.73 30.32 18.96
N SER A 897 -15.04 30.12 19.13
CA SER A 897 -16.05 30.53 18.16
C SER A 897 -16.31 32.05 18.24
N THR A 898 -16.63 32.71 17.11
CA THR A 898 -17.10 34.10 17.15
C THR A 898 -18.47 34.16 17.84
N ARG A 899 -18.61 35.11 18.78
CA ARG A 899 -19.83 35.33 19.56
C ARG A 899 -20.23 36.80 19.57
N THR A 900 -21.43 37.08 20.07
CA THR A 900 -21.86 38.47 20.29
C THR A 900 -21.00 39.16 21.35
N ASN A 901 -21.11 40.48 21.45
CA ASN A 901 -20.39 41.26 22.47
C ASN A 901 -20.68 40.78 23.90
N ASP A 902 -21.92 40.35 24.17
CA ASP A 902 -22.36 39.80 25.45
C ASP A 902 -22.05 38.29 25.59
N ASN A 903 -21.16 37.76 24.74
CA ASN A 903 -20.75 36.36 24.69
C ASN A 903 -21.89 35.36 24.41
N LEU A 904 -22.93 35.76 23.65
CA LEU A 904 -24.04 34.89 23.29
C LEU A 904 -23.77 34.14 21.96
N PRO A 905 -24.25 32.89 21.83
CA PRO A 905 -24.09 32.10 20.60
C PRO A 905 -25.00 32.61 19.48
N LEU A 906 -24.47 32.67 18.26
CA LEU A 906 -25.16 33.15 17.06
C LEU A 906 -25.98 32.04 16.39
N ARG A 907 -26.99 32.38 15.61
CA ARG A 907 -27.72 31.42 14.76
C ARG A 907 -27.54 31.84 13.30
N CYS A 908 -27.23 30.88 12.45
CA CYS A 908 -26.93 31.07 11.03
C CYS A 908 -27.89 30.32 10.10
N CYS A 909 -28.69 29.41 10.66
CA CYS A 909 -29.69 28.62 9.94
C CYS A 909 -31.11 28.98 10.41
N GLY A 910 -32.00 29.24 9.46
CA GLY A 910 -33.41 29.59 9.71
C GLY A 910 -34.04 30.17 8.45
N GLU A 911 -35.36 30.08 8.32
CA GLU A 911 -36.09 30.66 7.20
C GLU A 911 -36.04 32.19 7.23
N GLU A 912 -35.97 32.76 8.43
CA GLU A 912 -35.89 34.20 8.69
C GLU A 912 -34.64 34.82 8.05
N PHE A 913 -33.52 34.09 8.06
CA PHE A 913 -32.25 34.51 7.46
C PHE A 913 -32.24 34.37 5.93
N ARG A 914 -32.98 33.39 5.38
CA ARG A 914 -33.16 33.26 3.92
C ARG A 914 -34.08 34.36 3.39
N ALA A 915 -35.13 34.69 4.13
CA ALA A 915 -36.08 35.74 3.78
C ALA A 915 -35.45 37.14 3.90
N ASN A 916 -34.52 37.35 4.83
CA ASN A 916 -33.83 38.63 4.98
C ASN A 916 -32.31 38.44 5.20
N PRO A 917 -31.51 38.49 4.12
CA PRO A 917 -30.05 38.38 4.20
C PRO A 917 -29.37 39.44 5.07
N GLN A 918 -30.00 40.60 5.32
CA GLN A 918 -29.45 41.65 6.19
C GLN A 918 -29.43 41.26 7.68
N LEU A 919 -30.13 40.18 8.04
CA LEU A 919 -30.08 39.61 9.39
C LEU A 919 -28.95 38.58 9.55
N VAL A 920 -28.28 38.18 8.46
CA VAL A 920 -27.17 37.22 8.55
C VAL A 920 -25.96 37.91 9.16
N HIS A 921 -25.52 37.40 10.31
CA HIS A 921 -24.32 37.91 10.95
C HIS A 921 -23.09 37.67 10.03
N PRO A 922 -22.15 38.63 9.85
CA PRO A 922 -21.02 38.49 8.92
C PRO A 922 -20.09 37.29 9.19
N SER A 923 -20.16 36.71 10.39
CA SER A 923 -19.39 35.51 10.76
C SER A 923 -20.16 34.19 10.53
N CYS A 924 -21.38 34.24 9.99
CA CYS A 924 -22.19 33.07 9.66
C CYS A 924 -21.82 32.48 8.31
N PHE A 925 -21.52 31.18 8.29
CA PHE A 925 -21.20 30.42 7.08
C PHE A 925 -21.98 29.10 7.11
N PRO A 926 -23.32 29.16 7.08
CA PRO A 926 -24.16 27.97 7.20
C PRO A 926 -23.79 26.94 6.12
N ILE A 927 -23.70 25.67 6.53
CA ILE A 927 -23.41 24.58 5.58
C ILE A 927 -24.75 24.08 5.06
N SER A 928 -24.95 24.17 3.75
CA SER A 928 -26.14 23.63 3.10
C SER A 928 -26.15 22.11 3.18
N VAL A 929 -27.30 21.55 3.53
CA VAL A 929 -27.55 20.10 3.54
C VAL A 929 -28.44 19.78 2.35
N ALA A 930 -27.99 18.85 1.51
CA ALA A 930 -28.74 18.40 0.34
C ALA A 930 -30.04 17.70 0.76
N ILE A 931 -31.06 17.74 -0.10
CA ILE A 931 -32.37 17.13 0.20
C ILE A 931 -32.24 15.61 0.37
N ASN A 932 -31.31 14.99 -0.35
CA ASN A 932 -31.02 13.55 -0.33
C ASN A 932 -29.86 13.18 0.63
N ASP A 933 -29.60 13.99 1.65
CA ASP A 933 -28.56 13.68 2.64
C ASP A 933 -28.93 12.40 3.43
N PRO A 934 -28.10 11.35 3.43
CA PRO A 934 -28.47 10.02 3.96
C PRO A 934 -28.75 10.00 5.47
N PHE A 935 -28.32 11.03 6.19
CA PHE A 935 -28.54 11.17 7.63
C PHE A 935 -29.56 12.28 7.94
N TYR A 936 -29.31 13.50 7.48
CA TYR A 936 -30.08 14.68 7.87
C TYR A 936 -31.45 14.80 7.18
N GLU A 937 -31.66 14.12 6.04
CA GLU A 937 -32.98 14.01 5.41
C GLU A 937 -34.02 13.46 6.40
N LYS A 938 -33.63 12.46 7.21
CA LYS A 938 -34.50 11.83 8.22
C LYS A 938 -35.01 12.80 9.29
N PHE A 939 -34.33 13.93 9.46
CA PHE A 939 -34.65 14.98 10.42
C PHE A 939 -35.19 16.25 9.76
N GLY A 940 -35.40 16.23 8.43
CA GLY A 940 -35.85 17.39 7.66
C GLY A 940 -34.86 18.57 7.68
N GLN A 941 -33.60 18.31 8.05
CA GLN A 941 -32.62 19.37 8.27
C GLN A 941 -31.93 19.77 6.95
N LYS A 942 -32.12 21.02 6.52
CA LYS A 942 -31.59 21.57 5.25
C LYS A 942 -30.38 22.49 5.43
N CYS A 943 -29.91 22.66 6.66
CA CYS A 943 -28.86 23.62 7.01
C CYS A 943 -28.18 23.18 8.32
N MET A 944 -26.85 23.19 8.36
CA MET A 944 -26.08 23.03 9.58
C MET A 944 -25.50 24.38 10.00
N ASN A 945 -25.72 24.72 11.27
CA ASN A 945 -25.30 25.99 11.84
C ASN A 945 -23.77 26.02 12.00
N PHE A 946 -23.10 26.84 11.19
CA PHE A 946 -21.66 27.01 11.26
C PHE A 946 -21.28 28.48 11.32
N ILE A 947 -20.40 28.80 12.27
CA ILE A 947 -19.91 30.14 12.58
C ILE A 947 -18.39 30.09 12.56
N ARG A 948 -17.76 31.13 12.03
CA ARG A 948 -16.31 31.18 11.98
C ARG A 948 -15.68 31.21 13.38
N SER A 949 -14.52 30.60 13.47
CA SER A 949 -13.58 30.77 14.56
C SER A 949 -13.25 32.25 14.78
N ALA A 950 -13.24 32.70 16.03
CA ALA A 950 -12.75 34.00 16.46
C ALA A 950 -11.32 34.26 15.96
N PRO A 951 -11.02 35.45 15.41
CA PRO A 951 -9.67 35.76 14.99
C PRO A 951 -8.80 36.25 16.15
N ALA A 952 -7.49 36.27 15.95
CA ALA A 952 -6.54 36.91 16.86
C ALA A 952 -5.45 37.68 16.11
N ILE A 953 -4.85 38.65 16.80
CA ILE A 953 -3.67 39.36 16.32
C ILE A 953 -2.46 38.42 16.40
N ARG A 954 -1.64 38.42 15.35
CA ARG A 954 -0.45 37.57 15.25
C ARG A 954 0.61 37.93 16.32
N PRO A 955 1.39 36.96 16.81
CA PRO A 955 2.41 37.16 17.85
C PRO A 955 3.47 38.22 17.49
N ASP A 956 3.79 38.37 16.22
CA ASP A 956 4.73 39.37 15.70
C ASP A 956 4.13 40.77 15.58
N CYS A 957 2.82 40.89 15.80
CA CYS A 957 1.98 42.07 15.61
C CYS A 957 1.98 42.66 14.18
N GLN A 958 2.12 41.81 13.17
CA GLN A 958 1.98 42.24 11.78
C GLN A 958 0.50 42.16 11.34
N MET A 959 0.03 43.14 10.54
CA MET A 959 -1.28 43.11 9.88
C MET A 959 -1.33 42.04 8.78
N GLY A 960 -2.39 41.28 8.56
CA GLY A 960 -2.38 40.30 7.47
C GLY A 960 -3.61 39.40 7.45
N PRO A 961 -3.51 38.20 6.83
CA PRO A 961 -4.62 37.28 6.75
C PRO A 961 -5.12 36.83 8.14
N ARG A 962 -6.38 36.43 8.19
CA ARG A 962 -7.08 35.96 9.39
C ARG A 962 -6.35 34.77 10.00
N GLU A 963 -6.07 34.87 11.30
CA GLU A 963 -5.59 33.76 12.11
C GLU A 963 -6.54 33.45 13.25
N GLN A 964 -6.59 32.18 13.67
CA GLN A 964 -7.58 31.67 14.62
C GLN A 964 -7.07 31.80 16.06
N LEU A 965 -7.92 32.27 16.98
CA LEU A 965 -7.59 32.37 18.41
C LEU A 965 -7.66 31.01 19.10
N ASN A 966 -6.55 30.56 19.68
CA ASN A 966 -6.50 29.38 20.53
C ASN A 966 -6.64 29.78 22.01
N GLN A 967 -7.54 29.13 22.75
CA GLN A 967 -7.80 29.46 24.16
C GLN A 967 -6.95 28.66 25.16
N LEU A 968 -6.36 27.56 24.72
CA LEU A 968 -5.48 26.72 25.54
C LEU A 968 -4.03 26.84 25.07
N THR A 969 -3.11 26.28 25.85
CA THR A 969 -1.72 26.07 25.40
C THR A 969 -1.74 25.22 24.13
N ALA A 970 -0.89 25.54 23.15
CA ALA A 970 -0.77 24.73 21.92
C ALA A 970 0.33 23.67 22.09
N TYR A 971 0.23 22.86 23.14
CA TYR A 971 1.26 21.88 23.52
C TYR A 971 0.62 20.70 24.26
N LEU A 972 1.20 19.51 24.13
CA LEU A 972 0.78 18.33 24.91
C LEU A 972 1.31 18.47 26.35
N ASP A 973 0.58 19.20 27.18
CA ASP A 973 0.93 19.48 28.58
C ASP A 973 -0.22 19.23 29.57
N ALA A 974 -1.29 18.56 29.12
CA ALA A 974 -2.49 18.28 29.87
C ALA A 974 -3.18 19.53 30.41
N SER A 975 -3.09 20.66 29.70
CA SER A 975 -3.77 21.90 30.08
C SER A 975 -5.29 21.77 30.05
N ASN A 976 -5.85 20.81 29.31
CA ASN A 976 -7.25 20.43 29.40
C ASN A 976 -7.64 19.86 30.79
N ILE A 977 -6.69 19.27 31.52
CA ILE A 977 -6.86 18.75 32.88
C ILE A 977 -6.44 19.80 33.90
N TYR A 978 -5.30 20.44 33.71
CA TYR A 978 -4.65 21.27 34.73
C TYR A 978 -4.99 22.76 34.63
N GLY A 979 -5.46 23.22 33.48
CA GLY A 979 -5.81 24.62 33.20
C GLY A 979 -4.69 25.38 32.49
N SER A 980 -5.08 26.31 31.62
CA SER A 980 -4.19 27.20 30.86
C SER A 980 -4.04 28.62 31.46
N THR A 981 -4.51 28.82 32.70
CA THR A 981 -4.40 30.09 33.43
C THR A 981 -4.10 29.82 34.91
N GLU A 982 -3.37 30.72 35.57
CA GLU A 982 -3.02 30.55 36.99
C GLU A 982 -4.25 30.45 37.89
N ASP A 983 -5.31 31.20 37.58
CA ASP A 983 -6.56 31.13 38.34
C ASP A 983 -7.24 29.76 38.20
N ARG A 984 -7.29 29.23 36.98
CA ARG A 984 -7.85 27.90 36.73
C ARG A 984 -7.02 26.81 37.39
N VAL A 985 -5.70 26.86 37.24
CA VAL A 985 -4.76 25.94 37.90
C VAL A 985 -4.92 25.98 39.42
N ARG A 986 -5.02 27.17 40.02
CA ARG A 986 -5.23 27.33 41.48
C ARG A 986 -6.56 26.74 41.93
N SER A 987 -7.64 26.95 41.17
CA SER A 987 -8.96 26.38 41.48
C SER A 987 -8.98 24.84 41.46
N LEU A 988 -8.12 24.23 40.63
CA LEU A 988 -8.07 22.78 40.43
C LEU A 988 -7.10 22.07 41.38
N ARG A 989 -6.26 22.80 42.12
CA ARG A 989 -5.24 22.22 43.01
C ARG A 989 -5.68 22.20 44.47
N SER A 990 -5.30 21.14 45.18
CA SER A 990 -5.53 20.99 46.63
C SER A 990 -4.56 21.81 47.49
N GLY A 991 -3.47 22.31 46.87
CA GLY A 991 -2.36 22.97 47.58
C GLY A 991 -1.47 22.02 48.38
N ARG A 992 -1.77 20.71 48.44
CA ARG A 992 -1.03 19.71 49.23
C ARG A 992 -0.29 18.73 48.32
N ARG A 993 1.04 18.67 48.44
CA ARG A 993 1.91 17.72 47.71
C ARG A 993 1.68 17.69 46.18
N GLY A 994 1.28 18.82 45.59
CA GLY A 994 1.03 18.94 44.15
C GLY A 994 -0.25 18.25 43.64
N ARG A 995 -1.13 17.74 44.52
CA ARG A 995 -2.33 16.98 44.12
C ARG A 995 -3.45 17.89 43.59
N LEU A 996 -4.20 17.38 42.61
CA LEU A 996 -5.48 17.96 42.20
C LEU A 996 -6.51 17.89 43.33
N ARG A 997 -7.48 18.80 43.31
CA ARG A 997 -8.74 18.63 44.04
C ARG A 997 -9.48 17.45 43.41
N VAL A 998 -10.23 16.73 44.24
CA VAL A 998 -11.03 15.58 43.81
C VAL A 998 -12.36 15.60 44.53
N SER A 999 -13.39 15.12 43.85
CA SER A 999 -14.64 14.70 44.49
C SER A 999 -14.55 13.22 44.82
N ILE A 1000 -15.15 12.79 45.94
CA ILE A 1000 -15.13 11.37 46.34
C ILE A 1000 -16.55 10.82 46.29
N VAL A 1001 -16.76 9.80 45.46
CA VAL A 1001 -18.02 9.04 45.37
C VAL A 1001 -17.70 7.56 45.52
N ASN A 1002 -18.36 6.86 46.45
CA ASN A 1002 -18.14 5.43 46.71
C ASN A 1002 -16.66 5.05 46.88
N LYS A 1003 -15.90 5.84 47.65
CA LYS A 1003 -14.45 5.70 47.87
C LYS A 1003 -13.56 5.83 46.62
N ARG A 1004 -14.12 6.22 45.46
CA ARG A 1004 -13.37 6.53 44.24
C ARG A 1004 -13.17 8.04 44.11
N GLN A 1005 -12.00 8.44 43.63
CA GLN A 1005 -11.66 9.84 43.38
C GLN A 1005 -12.05 10.20 41.94
N PHE A 1006 -12.80 11.28 41.80
CA PHE A 1006 -13.17 11.88 40.53
C PHE A 1006 -12.63 13.31 40.45
N LEU A 1007 -12.68 13.91 39.26
CA LEU A 1007 -12.47 15.35 39.13
C LEU A 1007 -13.46 16.12 40.03
N PRO A 1008 -13.13 17.34 40.48
CA PRO A 1008 -14.04 18.16 41.27
C PRO A 1008 -15.36 18.34 40.54
N PHE A 1009 -16.47 18.29 41.27
CA PHE A 1009 -17.79 18.54 40.68
C PHE A 1009 -18.06 20.05 40.62
N ASP A 1010 -18.79 20.47 39.59
CA ASP A 1010 -19.28 21.83 39.46
C ASP A 1010 -20.49 22.02 40.38
N SER A 1011 -20.25 22.57 41.56
CA SER A 1011 -21.30 22.88 42.55
C SER A 1011 -22.20 24.03 42.14
N ASN A 1012 -21.81 24.84 41.14
CA ASN A 1012 -22.50 26.08 40.77
C ASN A 1012 -23.37 25.93 39.52
N GLY A 1013 -23.38 24.74 38.88
CA GLY A 1013 -24.15 24.49 37.66
C GLY A 1013 -23.74 25.40 36.49
N THR A 1014 -22.48 25.84 36.48
CA THR A 1014 -21.93 26.76 35.48
C THR A 1014 -21.58 26.07 34.17
N ASN A 1015 -21.39 24.75 34.19
CA ASN A 1015 -21.09 23.92 33.03
C ASN A 1015 -22.35 23.40 32.34
N PHE A 1016 -22.33 23.43 31.00
CA PHE A 1016 -23.44 23.09 30.12
C PHE A 1016 -23.64 21.57 29.90
N CYS A 1017 -23.20 20.70 30.83
CA CYS A 1017 -23.40 19.27 30.65
C CYS A 1017 -24.91 18.99 30.62
N GLY A 1018 -25.43 18.58 29.46
CA GLY A 1018 -26.86 18.47 29.16
C GLY A 1018 -27.54 17.26 29.83
N ILE A 1019 -27.10 16.88 31.02
CA ILE A 1019 -27.65 15.72 31.74
C ILE A 1019 -29.04 16.10 32.27
N PRO A 1020 -30.09 15.31 31.97
CA PRO A 1020 -31.40 15.49 32.59
C PRO A 1020 -31.26 15.50 34.12
N ARG A 1021 -32.01 16.38 34.82
CA ARG A 1021 -31.96 16.54 36.29
C ARG A 1021 -32.17 15.25 37.11
N GLU A 1022 -32.55 14.15 36.46
CA GLU A 1022 -32.88 12.86 37.07
C GLU A 1022 -31.67 11.94 37.29
N GLU A 1023 -30.49 12.21 36.69
CA GLU A 1023 -29.28 11.41 36.90
C GLU A 1023 -28.31 12.05 37.92
N ARG A 1024 -27.80 11.26 38.87
CA ARG A 1024 -26.95 11.70 40.02
C ARG A 1024 -25.51 12.13 39.65
N LEU A 1025 -25.20 12.35 38.37
CA LEU A 1025 -23.84 12.70 37.91
C LEU A 1025 -23.75 14.22 37.71
N GLN A 1026 -22.93 14.88 38.55
CA GLN A 1026 -22.64 16.31 38.44
C GLN A 1026 -21.52 16.55 37.41
N CYS A 1027 -21.53 17.67 36.68
CA CYS A 1027 -20.47 18.01 35.74
C CYS A 1027 -19.10 18.09 36.45
N PHE A 1028 -18.04 17.71 35.76
CA PHE A 1028 -16.66 17.86 36.23
C PHE A 1028 -16.09 19.25 35.92
N VAL A 1029 -15.21 19.69 36.80
CA VAL A 1029 -14.38 20.89 36.66
C VAL A 1029 -12.96 20.43 36.35
N ALA A 1030 -12.47 20.72 35.15
CA ALA A 1030 -11.09 20.48 34.72
C ALA A 1030 -10.47 21.74 34.12
N GLY A 1031 -9.28 21.65 33.55
CA GLY A 1031 -8.63 22.77 32.86
C GLY A 1031 -9.46 23.39 31.74
N ASP A 1032 -10.30 22.56 31.10
CA ASP A 1032 -11.22 22.89 30.03
C ASP A 1032 -12.61 22.26 30.27
N SER A 1033 -13.67 22.83 29.67
CA SER A 1033 -15.05 22.37 29.84
C SER A 1033 -15.39 21.11 29.03
N ARG A 1034 -14.63 20.80 27.97
CA ARG A 1034 -14.90 19.65 27.09
C ARG A 1034 -14.59 18.31 27.75
N VAL A 1035 -14.03 18.31 28.96
CA VAL A 1035 -13.95 17.10 29.82
C VAL A 1035 -15.32 16.45 30.10
N ASN A 1036 -16.42 17.17 29.84
CA ASN A 1036 -17.80 16.70 30.00
C ASN A 1036 -18.49 16.35 28.66
N GLU A 1037 -17.72 16.12 27.59
CA GLU A 1037 -18.22 15.78 26.25
C GLU A 1037 -18.74 14.33 26.14
N GLN A 1038 -18.26 13.44 27.01
CA GLN A 1038 -18.60 12.01 27.07
C GLN A 1038 -19.37 11.69 28.36
#